data_AF-Q849N0-F1
#
_entry.id   AF-Q849N0-F1
#
_cell.length_a   1.000
_cell.length_b   1.000
_cell.length_c   1.000
_cell.angle_alpha   90.00
_cell.angle_beta   90.00
_cell.angle_gamma   90.00
#
_symmetry.space_group_name_H-M   'P 1'
#
loop_
_entity.id
_entity.type
_entity.pdbx_description
1 polymer ?
#
loop_
_entity_poly.entity_id
_entity_poly.type
_entity_poly.pdbx_seq_one_letter_code
_entity_poly.pdbx_strand_id
1 'polypeptide(L)'
;MLLFSAGGAAAAAEPAPAAQLDPNAAPSTRPAAGPEKATRAAAAGSRPVSGKNPTADPLSRNAAPGGFQRVTSQKVQLKNTVTDADGDTSTLTFEVWTADAAGQPLKKVSIDDNQWGVIVSPYVESGTNVTVDVPVGKLALNTNYVFHTSAFDGSLYETSWSPWAKFRVELPVDLTLPAPDYSAPDPTSLNTPPNYYQTEPLKQDGTSLSALSPRPAVEQCSEADADGRQVCFGTSTPVAKDEAPRSGAKAPAAAATAGVEWCNTDFESILATRYTECDVRSVPVYIRWDGKIQATARFMFLRLLQLDGQNSFTEHLTIEPAQQIPPAFREINFVGTTHECQDSCTPHEPDHSAWEGKTWWVPGEMHSASLTTSYTWDASVAGKTYLYKPDVKIDANILPADGKIRPFVTGYEWSKDYDGGTENLDQIRCDTTNAGPGTGCVFVNHAPTYIFNAKAFPQAAAHAWLIQKATPKHPGSMADQKPLYYMGDSKQNSRSRGRICPTGWAAANGDASALVDASDALNCDEFAFASTYNSGGMSSSEGGLNPALRPGSTTPTGAACIGTYAKKHGSMVHLFSLNDTDPTFSEVCGRSAISGMHNQESMGDHFATFMRDMRIMDRDAYWLDTRMDDGGTCTYGIGGGQPVICKLTAE
;
A
#
# COMPACT_ATOMS: atom_id res chain seq x y z
N MET A 1 -73.21 3.79 38.26
CA MET A 1 -73.87 4.49 37.14
C MET A 1 -73.31 5.89 37.09
N LEU A 2 -72.33 6.13 36.21
CA LEU A 2 -71.88 7.45 35.76
C LEU A 2 -70.87 7.22 34.62
N LEU A 3 -71.28 7.65 33.43
CA LEU A 3 -70.47 7.72 32.23
C LEU A 3 -69.36 8.77 32.44
N PHE A 4 -68.14 8.45 31.99
CA PHE A 4 -67.16 9.48 31.65
C PHE A 4 -66.75 9.32 30.18
N SER A 5 -67.06 10.36 29.43
CA SER A 5 -66.78 10.62 28.03
C SER A 5 -65.27 10.81 27.78
N ALA A 6 -64.77 10.18 26.72
CA ALA A 6 -63.42 10.37 26.20
C ALA A 6 -63.31 11.72 25.47
N GLY A 7 -62.37 12.57 25.90
CA GLY A 7 -61.92 13.74 25.14
C GLY A 7 -60.62 13.40 24.42
N GLY A 8 -60.69 13.21 23.10
CA GLY A 8 -59.52 13.11 22.24
C GLY A 8 -59.00 14.51 21.91
N ALA A 9 -57.74 14.77 22.24
CA ALA A 9 -57.03 15.98 21.82
C ALA A 9 -56.75 15.90 20.31
N ALA A 10 -57.09 16.99 19.61
CA ALA A 10 -56.86 17.15 18.18
C ALA A 10 -55.36 17.18 17.88
N ALA A 11 -54.88 16.22 17.09
CA ALA A 11 -53.59 16.32 16.42
C ALA A 11 -53.66 17.41 15.35
N ALA A 12 -52.70 18.32 15.36
CA ALA A 12 -52.52 19.29 14.29
C ALA A 12 -52.28 18.55 12.98
N ALA A 13 -53.08 18.86 11.95
CA ALA A 13 -52.90 18.32 10.62
C ALA A 13 -51.52 18.71 10.08
N GLU A 14 -50.75 17.72 9.62
CA GLU A 14 -49.57 17.95 8.78
C GLU A 14 -49.96 18.83 7.57
N PRO A 15 -49.11 19.78 7.15
CA PRO A 15 -49.36 20.49 5.91
C PRO A 15 -49.38 19.48 4.75
N ALA A 16 -50.38 19.61 3.88
CA ALA A 16 -50.49 18.80 2.67
C ALA A 16 -49.16 18.83 1.88
N PRO A 17 -48.71 17.70 1.30
CA PRO A 17 -47.52 17.70 0.45
C PRO A 17 -47.73 18.66 -0.73
N ALA A 18 -46.76 19.53 -0.96
CA ALA A 18 -46.76 20.43 -2.12
C ALA A 18 -46.98 19.60 -3.39
N ALA A 19 -47.93 20.02 -4.24
CA ALA A 19 -48.25 19.32 -5.48
C ALA A 19 -46.96 19.11 -6.30
N GLN A 20 -46.64 17.85 -6.60
CA GLN A 20 -45.47 17.50 -7.40
C GLN A 20 -45.62 18.14 -8.79
N LEU A 21 -44.65 18.95 -9.17
CA LEU A 21 -44.61 19.57 -10.49
C LEU A 21 -44.63 18.46 -11.55
N ASP A 22 -45.50 18.58 -12.57
CA ASP A 22 -45.43 17.68 -13.73
C ASP A 22 -44.15 17.98 -14.52
N PRO A 23 -43.22 17.00 -14.67
CA PRO A 23 -41.98 17.16 -15.42
C PRO A 23 -42.20 17.26 -16.93
N ASN A 24 -43.39 16.90 -17.44
CA ASN A 24 -43.73 16.94 -18.87
C ASN A 24 -44.68 18.11 -19.23
N ALA A 25 -44.99 18.99 -18.27
CA ALA A 25 -45.82 20.17 -18.54
C ALA A 25 -45.18 21.03 -19.65
N ALA A 26 -45.98 21.49 -20.61
CA ALA A 26 -45.47 22.23 -21.76
C ALA A 26 -44.65 23.47 -21.33
N PRO A 27 -43.54 23.81 -22.01
CA PRO A 27 -42.64 24.88 -21.55
C PRO A 27 -43.34 26.23 -21.34
N SER A 28 -44.31 26.57 -22.20
CA SER A 28 -45.10 27.80 -22.12
C SER A 28 -45.95 27.91 -20.84
N THR A 29 -46.22 26.80 -20.14
CA THR A 29 -46.90 26.80 -18.83
C THR A 29 -45.99 27.29 -17.69
N ARG A 30 -44.67 27.34 -17.92
CA ARG A 30 -43.65 27.83 -16.98
C ARG A 30 -42.64 28.72 -17.72
N PRO A 31 -43.05 29.93 -18.14
CA PRO A 31 -42.30 30.75 -19.09
C PRO A 31 -41.07 31.42 -18.45
N ALA A 32 -40.02 30.64 -18.19
CA ALA A 32 -38.82 31.10 -17.51
C ALA A 32 -38.02 32.16 -18.28
N ALA A 33 -38.05 32.11 -19.62
CA ALA A 33 -37.37 33.05 -20.51
C ALA A 33 -38.21 34.30 -20.85
N GLY A 34 -39.44 34.40 -20.34
CA GLY A 34 -40.39 35.49 -20.61
C GLY A 34 -41.70 35.02 -21.24
N PRO A 35 -42.77 35.84 -21.24
CA PRO A 35 -44.08 35.44 -21.75
C PRO A 35 -44.12 35.33 -23.29
N GLU A 36 -44.94 34.42 -23.81
CA GLU A 36 -45.25 34.39 -25.26
C GLU A 36 -46.03 35.63 -25.69
N LYS A 37 -45.76 36.12 -26.91
CA LYS A 37 -46.50 37.25 -27.50
C LYS A 37 -47.79 36.74 -28.14
N ALA A 38 -48.94 37.19 -27.65
CA ALA A 38 -50.26 36.82 -28.16
C ALA A 38 -50.67 37.50 -29.50
N THR A 39 -49.74 38.16 -30.20
CA THR A 39 -50.06 38.88 -31.44
C THR A 39 -50.15 37.95 -32.65
N ARG A 40 -51.08 38.20 -33.59
CA ARG A 40 -51.21 37.41 -34.83
C ARG A 40 -49.92 37.32 -35.66
N ALA A 41 -49.04 38.33 -35.58
CA ALA A 41 -47.75 38.33 -36.26
C ALA A 41 -46.75 37.34 -35.61
N ALA A 42 -46.74 37.24 -34.27
CA ALA A 42 -45.94 36.25 -33.55
C ALA A 42 -46.44 34.82 -33.78
N ALA A 43 -47.75 34.60 -33.98
CA ALA A 43 -48.30 33.26 -34.24
C ALA A 43 -47.98 32.68 -35.64
N ALA A 44 -47.36 33.47 -36.53
CA ALA A 44 -47.03 33.09 -37.90
C ALA A 44 -45.55 32.72 -38.11
N GLY A 45 -44.68 32.97 -37.13
CA GLY A 45 -43.26 32.60 -37.17
C GLY A 45 -43.03 31.12 -36.87
N SER A 46 -41.90 30.61 -37.32
CA SER A 46 -41.39 29.30 -36.94
C SER A 46 -41.03 29.30 -35.47
N ARG A 47 -41.38 28.24 -34.74
CA ARG A 47 -40.97 28.10 -33.34
C ARG A 47 -39.50 27.67 -33.29
N PRO A 48 -38.70 28.20 -32.36
CA PRO A 48 -37.37 27.69 -32.13
C PRO A 48 -37.45 26.26 -31.57
N VAL A 49 -36.38 25.49 -31.72
CA VAL A 49 -36.34 24.08 -31.36
C VAL A 49 -35.01 23.75 -30.68
N SER A 50 -35.08 23.11 -29.52
CA SER A 50 -33.94 22.50 -28.84
C SER A 50 -33.41 21.28 -29.61
N GLY A 51 -32.09 21.12 -29.56
CA GLY A 51 -31.38 19.96 -30.08
C GLY A 51 -31.83 18.65 -29.42
N LYS A 52 -31.63 17.55 -30.14
CA LYS A 52 -32.10 16.22 -29.72
C LYS A 52 -31.12 15.44 -28.84
N ASN A 53 -29.89 15.95 -28.67
CA ASN A 53 -28.81 15.28 -27.96
C ASN A 53 -28.21 16.20 -26.87
N PRO A 54 -28.99 16.59 -25.84
CA PRO A 54 -28.41 17.31 -24.71
C PRO A 54 -27.33 16.48 -24.02
N THR A 55 -26.29 17.13 -23.48
CA THR A 55 -25.21 16.46 -22.76
C THR A 55 -24.80 17.22 -21.50
N ALA A 56 -24.37 16.48 -20.48
CA ALA A 56 -23.68 17.05 -19.33
C ALA A 56 -22.17 16.89 -19.50
N ASP A 57 -21.37 17.78 -18.90
CA ASP A 57 -19.91 17.76 -18.97
C ASP A 57 -19.28 18.23 -17.65
N PRO A 58 -17.99 17.96 -17.43
CA PRO A 58 -17.11 17.10 -18.24
C PRO A 58 -17.38 15.61 -17.99
N LEU A 59 -17.33 14.82 -19.06
CA LEU A 59 -17.59 13.38 -19.00
C LEU A 59 -16.36 12.54 -18.67
N SER A 60 -16.57 11.47 -17.90
CA SER A 60 -15.63 10.36 -17.78
C SER A 60 -15.61 9.55 -19.07
N ARG A 61 -14.49 8.86 -19.32
CA ARG A 61 -14.38 7.81 -20.33
C ARG A 61 -15.42 6.68 -20.17
N ASN A 62 -15.87 6.43 -18.94
CA ASN A 62 -16.76 5.33 -18.59
C ASN A 62 -18.13 5.87 -18.17
N ALA A 63 -19.19 5.36 -18.80
CA ALA A 63 -20.56 5.64 -18.35
C ALA A 63 -20.78 5.15 -16.90
N ALA A 64 -21.71 5.80 -16.20
CA ALA A 64 -22.20 5.35 -14.91
C ALA A 64 -23.22 4.20 -15.09
N PRO A 65 -23.50 3.42 -14.03
CA PRO A 65 -24.53 2.37 -14.06
C PRO A 65 -25.88 2.90 -14.58
N GLY A 66 -26.62 2.08 -15.33
CA GLY A 66 -27.93 2.47 -15.89
C GLY A 66 -27.86 3.33 -17.15
N GLY A 67 -26.68 3.46 -17.78
CA GLY A 67 -26.49 4.22 -19.01
C GLY A 67 -26.46 5.74 -18.79
N PHE A 68 -26.17 6.18 -17.56
CA PHE A 68 -26.00 7.59 -17.25
C PHE A 68 -24.63 8.07 -17.73
N GLN A 69 -24.58 9.28 -18.28
CA GLN A 69 -23.34 10.01 -18.48
C GLN A 69 -22.67 10.26 -17.12
N ARG A 70 -21.39 9.91 -16.96
CA ARG A 70 -20.68 10.14 -15.68
C ARG A 70 -19.96 11.47 -15.75
N VAL A 71 -20.37 12.43 -14.92
CA VAL A 71 -19.77 13.76 -14.85
C VAL A 71 -18.72 13.78 -13.73
N THR A 72 -17.47 14.07 -14.08
CA THR A 72 -16.29 13.96 -13.19
C THR A 72 -15.93 15.27 -12.48
N SER A 73 -16.87 16.21 -12.40
CA SER A 73 -16.63 17.53 -11.82
C SER A 73 -17.82 18.01 -11.01
N GLN A 74 -17.54 18.78 -9.97
CA GLN A 74 -18.58 19.54 -9.25
C GLN A 74 -19.01 20.80 -10.03
N LYS A 75 -18.24 21.20 -11.05
CA LYS A 75 -18.53 22.30 -11.97
C LYS A 75 -19.23 21.75 -13.21
N VAL A 76 -20.48 21.31 -13.02
CA VAL A 76 -21.25 20.64 -14.06
C VAL A 76 -21.65 21.65 -15.14
N GLN A 77 -21.40 21.29 -16.40
CA GLN A 77 -21.87 22.01 -17.57
C GLN A 77 -23.02 21.28 -18.23
N LEU A 78 -24.07 21.99 -18.60
CA LEU A 78 -25.18 21.44 -19.40
C LEU A 78 -25.14 22.06 -20.79
N LYS A 79 -25.28 21.23 -21.81
CA LYS A 79 -25.14 21.63 -23.22
C LYS A 79 -26.30 21.15 -24.06
N ASN A 80 -26.77 22.00 -24.97
CA ASN A 80 -27.64 21.62 -26.07
C ASN A 80 -27.57 22.65 -27.20
N THR A 81 -27.96 22.24 -28.41
CA THR A 81 -28.08 23.14 -29.56
C THR A 81 -29.45 23.82 -29.57
N VAL A 82 -29.54 25.03 -30.12
CA VAL A 82 -30.81 25.67 -30.44
C VAL A 82 -30.87 25.99 -31.93
N THR A 83 -32.01 25.74 -32.56
CA THR A 83 -32.24 26.08 -33.97
C THR A 83 -33.55 26.82 -34.11
N ASP A 84 -33.51 27.93 -34.83
CA ASP A 84 -34.67 28.67 -35.29
C ASP A 84 -34.67 28.67 -36.82
N ALA A 85 -35.79 28.28 -37.43
CA ALA A 85 -35.92 28.21 -38.88
C ALA A 85 -36.05 29.59 -39.53
N ASP A 86 -36.48 30.60 -38.78
CA ASP A 86 -36.58 31.99 -39.25
C ASP A 86 -35.22 32.72 -39.10
N GLY A 87 -34.25 32.08 -38.45
CA GLY A 87 -32.90 32.62 -38.24
C GLY A 87 -32.79 33.59 -37.06
N ASP A 88 -33.86 33.74 -36.28
CA ASP A 88 -33.88 34.58 -35.09
C ASP A 88 -32.95 34.04 -33.99
N THR A 89 -32.48 34.94 -33.13
CA THR A 89 -31.73 34.54 -31.95
C THR A 89 -32.66 33.92 -30.92
N SER A 90 -32.22 32.86 -30.26
CA SER A 90 -33.00 32.14 -29.26
C SER A 90 -32.24 31.90 -27.97
N THR A 91 -32.97 31.72 -26.88
CA THR A 91 -32.46 31.24 -25.59
C THR A 91 -32.75 29.75 -25.42
N LEU A 92 -32.03 29.08 -24.52
CA LEU A 92 -32.38 27.77 -23.98
C LEU A 92 -32.60 27.86 -22.47
N THR A 93 -33.73 27.35 -22.01
CA THR A 93 -34.00 27.07 -20.60
C THR A 93 -33.54 25.66 -20.27
N PHE A 94 -32.73 25.49 -19.23
CA PHE A 94 -32.23 24.19 -18.73
C PHE A 94 -32.93 23.84 -17.42
N GLU A 95 -33.62 22.70 -17.38
CA GLU A 95 -34.32 22.21 -16.18
C GLU A 95 -33.78 20.84 -15.76
N VAL A 96 -33.46 20.69 -14.47
CA VAL A 96 -32.82 19.47 -13.91
C VAL A 96 -33.72 18.81 -12.88
N TRP A 97 -33.74 17.49 -12.88
CA TRP A 97 -34.45 16.63 -11.95
C TRP A 97 -33.52 15.55 -11.40
N THR A 98 -33.70 15.14 -10.15
CA THR A 98 -33.15 13.86 -9.68
C THR A 98 -33.85 12.72 -10.43
N ALA A 99 -33.15 11.60 -10.60
CA ALA A 99 -33.68 10.46 -11.34
C ALA A 99 -33.54 9.14 -10.56
N ASP A 100 -34.42 8.19 -10.86
CA ASP A 100 -34.26 6.80 -10.41
C ASP A 100 -33.18 6.06 -11.22
N ALA A 101 -33.01 4.76 -10.97
CA ALA A 101 -32.03 3.93 -11.69
C ALA A 101 -32.37 3.72 -13.19
N ALA A 102 -33.64 3.89 -13.59
CA ALA A 102 -34.08 3.79 -14.98
C ALA A 102 -33.95 5.13 -15.72
N GLY A 103 -33.70 6.23 -15.02
CA GLY A 103 -33.65 7.58 -15.57
C GLY A 103 -35.02 8.24 -15.67
N GLN A 104 -35.97 7.86 -14.82
CA GLN A 104 -37.25 8.57 -14.69
C GLN A 104 -37.09 9.75 -13.73
N PRO A 105 -37.61 10.94 -14.07
CA PRO A 105 -37.53 12.13 -13.21
C PRO A 105 -38.35 11.93 -11.92
N LEU A 106 -37.77 12.31 -10.78
CA LEU A 106 -38.39 12.21 -9.46
C LEU A 106 -38.72 13.58 -8.86
N LYS A 107 -37.69 14.39 -8.59
CA LYS A 107 -37.82 15.70 -7.92
C LYS A 107 -37.06 16.77 -8.68
N LYS A 108 -37.70 17.90 -8.96
CA LYS A 108 -37.06 19.06 -9.58
C LYS A 108 -35.96 19.61 -8.68
N VAL A 109 -34.81 19.90 -9.27
CA VAL A 109 -33.66 20.51 -8.61
C VAL A 109 -33.60 21.97 -8.99
N SER A 110 -33.53 22.87 -8.00
CA SER A 110 -33.31 24.29 -8.26
C SER A 110 -31.84 24.51 -8.57
N ILE A 111 -31.51 24.75 -9.84
CA ILE A 111 -30.13 24.96 -10.30
C ILE A 111 -29.76 26.44 -10.47
N ASP A 112 -30.71 27.34 -10.21
CA ASP A 112 -30.51 28.79 -10.12
C ASP A 112 -31.38 29.38 -9.01
N ASP A 113 -31.13 30.63 -8.61
CA ASP A 113 -31.83 31.33 -7.52
C ASP A 113 -33.06 32.12 -8.00
N ASN A 114 -33.51 31.90 -9.24
CA ASN A 114 -34.75 32.49 -9.74
C ASN A 114 -35.99 31.68 -9.33
N GLN A 115 -37.17 32.29 -9.48
CA GLN A 115 -38.46 31.70 -9.08
C GLN A 115 -38.80 30.37 -9.78
N TRP A 116 -38.11 30.04 -10.87
CA TRP A 116 -38.33 28.82 -11.65
C TRP A 116 -37.30 27.73 -11.34
N GLY A 117 -36.17 28.08 -10.70
CA GLY A 117 -35.09 27.17 -10.36
C GLY A 117 -34.37 26.56 -11.57
N VAL A 118 -34.37 27.25 -12.71
CA VAL A 118 -33.79 26.80 -14.00
C VAL A 118 -32.75 27.80 -14.48
N ILE A 119 -31.79 27.39 -15.31
CA ILE A 119 -30.86 28.35 -15.93
C ILE A 119 -31.38 28.70 -17.33
N VAL A 120 -31.51 29.99 -17.65
CA VAL A 120 -31.84 30.46 -19.00
C VAL A 120 -30.58 31.05 -19.63
N SER A 121 -30.22 30.57 -20.82
CA SER A 121 -29.05 31.09 -21.53
C SER A 121 -29.28 32.52 -22.04
N PRO A 122 -28.20 33.24 -22.39
CA PRO A 122 -28.31 34.40 -23.26
C PRO A 122 -28.94 34.03 -24.61
N TYR A 123 -29.44 35.04 -25.34
CA TYR A 123 -29.83 34.89 -26.74
C TYR A 123 -28.62 34.57 -27.61
N VAL A 124 -28.74 33.54 -28.43
CA VAL A 124 -27.69 33.09 -29.35
C VAL A 124 -28.24 32.85 -30.75
N GLU A 125 -27.38 32.86 -31.76
CA GLU A 125 -27.75 32.58 -33.14
C GLU A 125 -28.23 31.13 -33.33
N SER A 126 -29.14 30.93 -34.28
CA SER A 126 -29.59 29.60 -34.70
C SER A 126 -28.41 28.70 -35.09
N GLY A 127 -28.41 27.46 -34.59
CA GLY A 127 -27.32 26.49 -34.74
C GLY A 127 -26.26 26.52 -33.65
N THR A 128 -26.31 27.49 -32.72
CA THR A 128 -25.33 27.58 -31.62
C THR A 128 -25.50 26.43 -30.61
N ASN A 129 -24.39 25.81 -30.22
CA ASN A 129 -24.34 24.89 -29.08
C ASN A 129 -24.16 25.68 -27.78
N VAL A 130 -25.25 25.86 -27.03
CA VAL A 130 -25.27 26.60 -25.78
C VAL A 130 -24.67 25.75 -24.67
N THR A 131 -23.84 26.37 -23.84
CA THR A 131 -23.32 25.77 -22.59
C THR A 131 -23.72 26.65 -21.42
N VAL A 132 -24.24 26.05 -20.35
CA VAL A 132 -24.49 26.74 -19.07
C VAL A 132 -23.74 26.03 -17.94
N ASP A 133 -23.12 26.82 -17.07
CA ASP A 133 -22.45 26.31 -15.86
C ASP A 133 -23.48 26.23 -14.73
N VAL A 134 -23.62 25.05 -14.13
CA VAL A 134 -24.43 24.88 -12.91
C VAL A 134 -23.61 25.33 -11.70
N PRO A 135 -24.13 26.24 -10.86
CA PRO A 135 -23.43 26.67 -9.66
C PRO A 135 -23.06 25.49 -8.74
N VAL A 136 -21.83 25.49 -8.25
CA VAL A 136 -21.32 24.45 -7.34
C VAL A 136 -22.23 24.35 -6.10
N GLY A 137 -22.57 23.13 -5.70
CA GLY A 137 -23.43 22.85 -4.55
C GLY A 137 -24.92 22.74 -4.87
N LYS A 138 -25.35 23.05 -6.10
CA LYS A 138 -26.74 22.80 -6.54
C LYS A 138 -27.01 21.33 -6.84
N LEU A 139 -25.98 20.58 -7.22
CA LEU A 139 -26.04 19.15 -7.51
C LEU A 139 -25.23 18.38 -6.46
N ALA A 140 -25.86 17.41 -5.82
CA ALA A 140 -25.21 16.47 -4.92
C ALA A 140 -24.38 15.44 -5.69
N LEU A 141 -23.25 15.03 -5.09
CA LEU A 141 -22.42 13.93 -5.57
C LEU A 141 -23.16 12.59 -5.49
N ASN A 142 -22.67 11.60 -6.25
CA ASN A 142 -23.14 10.21 -6.26
C ASN A 142 -24.66 10.09 -6.49
N THR A 143 -25.23 11.03 -7.25
CA THR A 143 -26.68 11.17 -7.47
C THR A 143 -26.99 11.16 -8.97
N ASN A 144 -28.06 10.45 -9.34
CA ASN A 144 -28.56 10.39 -10.71
C ASN A 144 -29.46 11.58 -11.01
N TYR A 145 -29.28 12.18 -12.18
CA TYR A 145 -30.06 13.30 -12.67
C TYR A 145 -30.52 13.06 -14.11
N VAL A 146 -31.62 13.74 -14.45
CA VAL A 146 -32.01 13.97 -15.83
C VAL A 146 -32.23 15.45 -16.06
N PHE A 147 -31.89 15.91 -17.26
CA PHE A 147 -32.21 17.28 -17.68
C PHE A 147 -32.72 17.33 -19.10
N HIS A 148 -33.44 18.40 -19.38
CA HIS A 148 -34.03 18.71 -20.67
C HIS A 148 -34.02 20.23 -20.88
N THR A 149 -34.18 20.66 -22.12
CA THR A 149 -34.13 22.07 -22.49
C THR A 149 -35.36 22.51 -23.27
N SER A 150 -35.64 23.82 -23.20
CA SER A 150 -36.67 24.47 -24.02
C SER A 150 -36.17 25.74 -24.67
N ALA A 151 -36.43 25.90 -25.97
CA ALA A 151 -36.07 27.09 -26.73
C ALA A 151 -37.12 28.21 -26.65
N PHE A 152 -36.67 29.47 -26.72
CA PHE A 152 -37.50 30.68 -26.78
C PHE A 152 -36.82 31.80 -27.57
N ASP A 153 -37.50 32.34 -28.58
CA ASP A 153 -36.99 33.34 -29.55
C ASP A 153 -37.30 34.80 -29.15
N GLY A 154 -37.95 35.01 -27.98
CA GLY A 154 -38.47 36.33 -27.57
C GLY A 154 -39.94 36.57 -27.89
N SER A 155 -40.60 35.61 -28.55
CA SER A 155 -41.99 35.66 -28.97
C SER A 155 -42.72 34.32 -28.75
N LEU A 156 -42.12 33.19 -29.14
CA LEU A 156 -42.66 31.83 -29.08
C LEU A 156 -41.71 30.87 -28.34
N TYR A 157 -42.27 29.93 -27.59
CA TYR A 157 -41.53 28.77 -27.09
C TYR A 157 -41.57 27.62 -28.10
N GLU A 158 -40.67 26.65 -27.96
CA GLU A 158 -40.95 25.31 -28.47
C GLU A 158 -42.18 24.69 -27.79
N THR A 159 -42.90 23.82 -28.49
CA THR A 159 -44.14 23.21 -27.97
C THR A 159 -43.90 22.05 -27.00
N SER A 160 -42.76 21.40 -27.11
CA SER A 160 -42.37 20.24 -26.31
C SER A 160 -40.90 20.33 -25.97
N TRP A 161 -40.56 19.96 -24.73
CA TRP A 161 -39.19 19.84 -24.27
C TRP A 161 -38.31 18.96 -25.16
N SER A 162 -37.01 19.19 -25.11
CA SER A 162 -36.00 18.27 -25.66
C SER A 162 -36.12 16.85 -25.06
N PRO A 163 -35.55 15.82 -25.71
CA PRO A 163 -35.30 14.55 -25.05
C PRO A 163 -34.51 14.73 -23.74
N TRP A 164 -34.74 13.83 -22.78
CA TRP A 164 -34.00 13.79 -21.52
C TRP A 164 -32.56 13.32 -21.74
N ALA A 165 -31.60 14.08 -21.24
CA ALA A 165 -30.23 13.61 -21.01
C ALA A 165 -30.11 13.04 -19.60
N LYS A 166 -29.46 11.88 -19.48
CA LYS A 166 -29.22 11.19 -18.20
C LYS A 166 -27.77 11.40 -17.79
N PHE A 167 -27.53 11.93 -16.60
CA PHE A 167 -26.18 12.07 -16.07
C PHE A 167 -26.11 11.84 -14.56
N ARG A 168 -24.93 11.46 -14.07
CA ARG A 168 -24.63 11.23 -12.66
C ARG A 168 -23.39 12.03 -12.32
N VAL A 169 -23.46 12.86 -11.28
CA VAL A 169 -22.29 13.59 -10.77
C VAL A 169 -21.53 12.64 -9.87
N GLU A 170 -20.40 12.13 -10.33
CA GLU A 170 -19.62 11.12 -9.62
C GLU A 170 -18.14 11.30 -9.93
N LEU A 171 -17.39 11.69 -8.90
CA LEU A 171 -15.98 11.95 -9.02
C LEU A 171 -15.20 10.62 -9.09
N PRO A 172 -14.15 10.53 -9.93
CA PRO A 172 -13.29 9.35 -9.99
C PRO A 172 -12.66 8.94 -8.65
N VAL A 173 -12.42 9.90 -7.75
CA VAL A 173 -11.99 9.64 -6.38
C VAL A 173 -12.88 10.40 -5.42
N ASP A 174 -13.42 9.71 -4.42
CA ASP A 174 -14.19 10.25 -3.30
C ASP A 174 -13.94 9.37 -2.07
N LEU A 175 -12.91 9.71 -1.29
CA LEU A 175 -12.58 9.00 -0.05
C LEU A 175 -13.08 9.81 1.13
N THR A 176 -14.05 9.29 1.88
CA THR A 176 -14.43 9.87 3.17
C THR A 176 -13.35 9.53 4.19
N LEU A 177 -12.74 10.54 4.80
CA LEU A 177 -11.64 10.37 5.75
C LEU A 177 -12.15 10.25 7.19
N PRO A 178 -11.46 9.52 8.09
CA PRO A 178 -11.75 9.59 9.51
C PRO A 178 -11.45 10.99 10.07
N ALA A 179 -12.13 11.36 11.15
CA ALA A 179 -11.81 12.59 11.87
C ALA A 179 -10.41 12.48 12.49
N PRO A 180 -9.57 13.52 12.40
CA PRO A 180 -8.23 13.48 12.96
C PRO A 180 -8.27 13.47 14.50
N ASP A 181 -7.42 12.64 15.10
CA ASP A 181 -7.11 12.62 16.53
C ASP A 181 -5.64 12.99 16.74
N TYR A 182 -5.38 14.28 16.97
CA TYR A 182 -4.03 14.80 17.20
C TYR A 182 -3.43 14.41 18.56
N SER A 183 -4.19 13.71 19.42
CA SER A 183 -3.68 13.13 20.66
C SER A 183 -3.19 11.70 20.48
N ALA A 184 -3.41 11.09 19.30
CA ALA A 184 -2.95 9.76 19.00
C ALA A 184 -1.41 9.70 18.99
N PRO A 185 -0.79 8.81 19.79
CA PRO A 185 0.66 8.67 19.81
C PRO A 185 1.18 8.14 18.47
N ASP A 186 2.40 8.51 18.13
CA ASP A 186 3.04 7.96 16.93
C ASP A 186 3.23 6.44 17.06
N PRO A 187 2.90 5.67 16.01
CA PRO A 187 3.08 4.23 16.02
C PRO A 187 4.57 3.90 16.02
N THR A 188 4.97 2.83 16.71
CA THR A 188 6.37 2.39 16.69
C THR A 188 6.64 1.45 15.52
N SER A 189 7.62 1.80 14.69
CA SER A 189 8.13 0.92 13.63
C SER A 189 9.11 -0.14 14.16
N LEU A 190 9.59 -0.04 15.40
CA LEU A 190 10.60 -0.95 15.96
C LEU A 190 10.07 -2.36 16.25
N ASN A 191 8.76 -2.48 16.47
CA ASN A 191 8.13 -3.73 16.91
C ASN A 191 7.30 -4.38 15.80
N THR A 192 7.68 -4.20 14.53
CA THR A 192 7.01 -4.88 13.42
C THR A 192 7.25 -6.39 13.52
N PRO A 193 6.22 -7.23 13.29
CA PRO A 193 6.38 -8.68 13.32
C PRO A 193 7.51 -9.14 12.38
N PRO A 194 8.27 -10.18 12.76
CA PRO A 194 9.30 -10.73 11.89
C PRO A 194 8.65 -11.38 10.66
N ASN A 195 9.40 -11.42 9.56
CA ASN A 195 8.96 -12.08 8.33
C ASN A 195 10.14 -12.67 7.56
N TYR A 196 9.82 -13.47 6.55
CA TYR A 196 10.79 -14.19 5.72
C TYR A 196 11.10 -13.47 4.39
N TYR A 197 10.57 -12.26 4.16
CA TYR A 197 10.72 -11.59 2.88
C TYR A 197 12.14 -11.04 2.70
N GLN A 198 12.90 -11.68 1.82
CA GLN A 198 14.17 -11.13 1.35
C GLN A 198 13.91 -9.98 0.37
N THR A 199 14.23 -8.76 0.79
CA THR A 199 14.02 -7.51 0.05
C THR A 199 15.35 -6.77 -0.06
N GLU A 200 16.11 -7.10 -1.10
CA GLU A 200 17.47 -6.56 -1.31
C GLU A 200 17.45 -5.05 -1.63
N PRO A 201 18.50 -4.30 -1.25
CA PRO A 201 18.70 -2.93 -1.72
C PRO A 201 18.75 -2.83 -3.26
N LEU A 202 18.39 -1.66 -3.78
CA LEU A 202 18.42 -1.42 -5.22
C LEU A 202 19.86 -1.42 -5.76
N LYS A 203 20.20 -2.39 -6.61
CA LYS A 203 21.52 -2.51 -7.24
C LYS A 203 21.91 -1.23 -7.99
N GLN A 204 23.17 -0.79 -7.86
CA GLN A 204 23.71 0.26 -8.72
C GLN A 204 24.01 -0.32 -10.10
N ASP A 205 23.60 0.38 -11.16
CA ASP A 205 24.02 0.04 -12.53
C ASP A 205 25.55 -0.10 -12.58
N GLY A 206 26.04 -1.31 -12.88
CA GLY A 206 27.47 -1.62 -12.96
C GLY A 206 28.10 -2.31 -11.75
N THR A 207 27.37 -2.49 -10.64
CA THR A 207 27.80 -3.43 -9.58
C THR A 207 27.05 -4.74 -9.73
N SER A 208 27.64 -5.67 -10.48
CA SER A 208 27.27 -7.08 -10.30
C SER A 208 27.79 -7.49 -8.91
N LEU A 209 26.95 -7.42 -7.89
CA LEU A 209 26.93 -8.58 -7.02
C LEU A 209 26.39 -9.68 -7.93
N SER A 210 27.31 -10.53 -8.40
CA SER A 210 26.98 -11.76 -9.09
C SER A 210 25.78 -12.32 -8.35
N ALA A 211 24.61 -12.39 -9.01
CA ALA A 211 23.57 -13.25 -8.53
C ALA A 211 24.24 -14.62 -8.49
N LEU A 212 24.68 -15.03 -7.30
CA LEU A 212 24.99 -16.42 -7.07
C LEU A 212 23.66 -17.08 -7.36
N SER A 213 23.58 -17.76 -8.50
CA SER A 213 22.44 -18.64 -8.77
C SER A 213 22.21 -19.45 -7.51
N PRO A 214 20.96 -19.58 -7.03
CA PRO A 214 20.68 -20.33 -5.81
C PRO A 214 21.39 -21.66 -5.93
N ARG A 215 22.40 -21.87 -5.08
CA ARG A 215 23.09 -23.15 -5.04
C ARG A 215 22.09 -24.08 -4.38
N PRO A 216 21.69 -25.18 -5.03
CA PRO A 216 20.77 -26.10 -4.40
C PRO A 216 21.39 -26.59 -3.09
N ALA A 217 20.57 -26.76 -2.05
CA ALA A 217 20.99 -27.42 -0.83
C ALA A 217 21.68 -28.75 -1.17
N VAL A 218 22.84 -29.01 -0.56
CA VAL A 218 23.66 -30.19 -0.85
C VAL A 218 23.82 -31.02 0.41
N GLU A 219 23.65 -32.33 0.27
CA GLU A 219 24.02 -33.26 1.33
C GLU A 219 25.53 -33.22 1.62
N GLN A 220 25.90 -33.24 2.90
CA GLN A 220 27.26 -33.07 3.36
C GLN A 220 27.72 -34.39 3.98
N CYS A 221 28.50 -35.15 3.21
CA CYS A 221 28.82 -36.55 3.54
C CYS A 221 30.30 -36.76 3.88
N SER A 222 30.59 -37.79 4.67
CA SER A 222 31.93 -38.36 4.79
C SER A 222 32.38 -39.01 3.48
N GLU A 223 33.66 -39.33 3.37
CA GLU A 223 34.10 -40.32 2.39
C GLU A 223 33.46 -41.68 2.67
N ALA A 224 33.18 -42.45 1.62
CA ALA A 224 32.71 -43.82 1.75
C ALA A 224 33.89 -44.74 2.11
N ASP A 225 33.67 -45.67 3.04
CA ASP A 225 34.69 -46.65 3.38
C ASP A 225 34.71 -47.86 2.42
N ALA A 226 35.64 -48.79 2.65
CA ALA A 226 35.79 -49.99 1.82
C ALA A 226 34.56 -50.91 1.79
N ASP A 227 33.65 -50.79 2.75
CA ASP A 227 32.39 -51.56 2.81
C ASP A 227 31.21 -50.73 2.25
N GLY A 228 31.48 -49.63 1.55
CA GLY A 228 30.46 -48.76 0.98
C GLY A 228 29.66 -47.96 2.01
N ARG A 229 30.16 -47.84 3.25
CA ARG A 229 29.49 -47.08 4.31
C ARG A 229 29.84 -45.62 4.23
N GLN A 230 28.85 -44.79 4.50
CA GLN A 230 28.99 -43.34 4.55
C GLN A 230 28.03 -42.78 5.59
N VAL A 231 28.41 -41.66 6.22
CA VAL A 231 27.49 -40.85 7.03
C VAL A 231 27.32 -39.50 6.37
N CYS A 232 26.14 -38.90 6.49
CA CYS A 232 25.85 -37.60 5.90
C CYS A 232 24.97 -36.76 6.80
N PHE A 233 25.15 -35.46 6.78
CA PHE A 233 24.06 -34.53 6.99
C PHE A 233 23.29 -34.39 5.67
N GLY A 234 22.00 -34.65 5.69
CA GLY A 234 21.12 -34.41 4.55
C GLY A 234 20.67 -32.95 4.48
N THR A 235 19.95 -32.63 3.41
CA THR A 235 19.31 -31.32 3.26
C THR A 235 18.19 -31.16 4.28
N SER A 236 17.95 -29.93 4.75
CA SER A 236 16.82 -29.63 5.63
C SER A 236 15.53 -30.11 4.98
N THR A 237 14.71 -30.84 5.75
CA THR A 237 13.42 -31.34 5.27
C THR A 237 12.38 -31.18 6.36
N PRO A 238 11.19 -30.62 6.03
CA PRO A 238 10.12 -30.45 7.00
C PRO A 238 9.80 -31.76 7.71
N VAL A 239 9.77 -31.72 9.04
CA VAL A 239 9.27 -32.84 9.84
C VAL A 239 7.76 -32.96 9.59
N ALA A 240 7.28 -34.15 9.24
CA ALA A 240 5.84 -34.37 9.14
C ALA A 240 5.18 -34.03 10.48
N LYS A 241 4.04 -33.31 10.47
CA LYS A 241 3.34 -32.85 11.70
C LYS A 241 3.05 -33.96 12.72
N ASP A 242 2.99 -35.21 12.27
CA ASP A 242 2.70 -36.38 13.10
C ASP A 242 3.96 -37.02 13.73
N GLU A 243 5.15 -36.63 13.27
CA GLU A 243 6.46 -37.09 13.74
C GLU A 243 7.20 -36.00 14.55
N ALA A 244 6.68 -34.77 14.59
CA ALA A 244 7.20 -33.69 15.42
C ALA A 244 7.15 -34.11 16.92
N PRO A 245 8.19 -33.81 17.71
CA PRO A 245 8.25 -34.26 19.09
C PRO A 245 7.09 -33.67 19.90
N ARG A 246 6.24 -34.56 20.44
CA ARG A 246 5.25 -34.16 21.46
C ARG A 246 6.01 -33.58 22.65
N SER A 247 5.51 -32.46 23.18
CA SER A 247 6.06 -31.59 24.23
C SER A 247 6.30 -32.22 25.62
N GLY A 248 6.68 -33.50 25.70
CA GLY A 248 7.01 -34.20 26.93
C GLY A 248 8.42 -33.91 27.41
N ALA A 249 8.53 -33.15 28.49
CA ALA A 249 9.75 -32.88 29.27
C ALA A 249 10.92 -32.28 28.46
N LYS A 250 10.67 -31.16 27.79
CA LYS A 250 11.75 -30.27 27.32
C LYS A 250 12.53 -29.76 28.54
N ALA A 251 13.84 -30.02 28.60
CA ALA A 251 14.73 -29.16 29.36
C ALA A 251 14.67 -27.77 28.71
N PRO A 252 14.65 -26.67 29.48
CA PRO A 252 14.42 -25.37 28.90
C PRO A 252 15.58 -24.99 27.98
N ALA A 253 15.33 -24.87 26.68
CA ALA A 253 16.17 -24.12 25.73
C ALA A 253 16.18 -22.60 26.04
N ALA A 254 15.87 -22.20 27.29
CA ALA A 254 15.39 -20.88 27.65
C ALA A 254 16.48 -19.82 27.83
N ALA A 255 17.77 -20.16 27.67
CA ALA A 255 18.86 -19.18 27.74
C ALA A 255 19.22 -18.59 26.37
N ALA A 256 19.25 -19.42 25.31
CA ALA A 256 19.81 -19.04 24.01
C ALA A 256 18.90 -18.13 23.15
N THR A 257 17.58 -18.17 23.37
CA THR A 257 16.60 -17.34 22.62
C THR A 257 15.85 -16.36 23.52
N ALA A 258 16.39 -16.06 24.71
CA ALA A 258 15.75 -15.21 25.70
C ALA A 258 15.39 -13.83 25.10
N GLY A 259 14.09 -13.50 25.08
CA GLY A 259 13.58 -12.25 24.51
C GLY A 259 13.16 -12.31 23.04
N VAL A 260 13.29 -13.46 22.36
CA VAL A 260 12.89 -13.68 20.96
C VAL A 260 11.88 -14.83 20.87
N GLU A 261 10.64 -14.59 21.33
CA GLU A 261 9.62 -15.65 21.50
C GLU A 261 9.28 -16.41 20.20
N TRP A 262 9.44 -15.75 19.05
CA TRP A 262 9.18 -16.32 17.72
C TRP A 262 10.34 -17.19 17.19
N CYS A 263 11.45 -17.29 17.92
CA CYS A 263 12.62 -18.10 17.57
C CYS A 263 12.72 -19.30 18.53
N ASN A 264 12.33 -20.49 18.05
CA ASN A 264 12.36 -21.72 18.82
C ASN A 264 12.44 -22.96 17.91
N THR A 265 12.76 -24.11 18.50
CA THR A 265 12.95 -25.38 17.80
C THR A 265 11.66 -26.18 17.56
N ASP A 266 10.47 -25.61 17.76
CA ASP A 266 9.20 -26.35 17.62
C ASP A 266 8.88 -26.70 16.16
N PHE A 267 9.34 -25.89 15.21
CA PHE A 267 9.10 -26.05 13.77
C PHE A 267 10.21 -25.39 12.96
N GLU A 268 10.36 -25.81 11.70
CA GLU A 268 11.25 -25.12 10.76
C GLU A 268 10.71 -23.73 10.43
N SER A 269 11.58 -22.73 10.45
CA SER A 269 11.23 -21.35 10.11
C SER A 269 12.49 -20.54 9.81
N ILE A 270 12.39 -19.61 8.87
CA ILE A 270 13.36 -18.54 8.72
C ILE A 270 12.64 -17.20 8.82
N LEU A 271 12.97 -16.41 9.82
CA LEU A 271 12.27 -15.19 10.17
C LEU A 271 13.27 -14.11 10.56
N ALA A 272 13.08 -12.89 10.08
CA ALA A 272 13.92 -11.77 10.42
C ALA A 272 13.12 -10.52 10.78
N THR A 273 13.73 -9.71 11.62
CA THR A 273 13.49 -8.28 11.77
C THR A 273 14.72 -7.53 11.22
N ARG A 274 14.77 -6.21 11.37
CA ARG A 274 15.94 -5.42 10.98
C ARG A 274 17.21 -5.76 11.79
N TYR A 275 17.05 -6.31 13.00
CA TYR A 275 18.14 -6.52 13.99
C TYR A 275 18.26 -7.93 14.54
N THR A 276 17.34 -8.82 14.19
CA THR A 276 17.33 -10.20 14.66
C THR A 276 16.89 -11.14 13.54
N GLU A 277 17.61 -12.22 13.33
CA GLU A 277 17.33 -13.25 12.33
C GLU A 277 17.37 -14.61 13.01
N CYS A 278 16.37 -15.46 12.74
CA CYS A 278 16.27 -16.81 13.28
C CYS A 278 16.01 -17.79 12.13
N ASP A 279 16.93 -18.73 11.95
CA ASP A 279 16.88 -19.81 10.97
C ASP A 279 16.85 -21.15 11.72
N VAL A 280 15.75 -21.87 11.57
CA VAL A 280 15.46 -23.14 12.22
C VAL A 280 15.25 -24.20 11.17
N ARG A 281 16.09 -25.24 11.21
CA ARG A 281 16.18 -26.31 10.20
C ARG A 281 16.03 -27.68 10.85
N SER A 282 15.29 -28.58 10.21
CA SER A 282 15.30 -30.01 10.57
C SER A 282 16.33 -30.73 9.70
N VAL A 283 17.51 -30.94 10.28
CA VAL A 283 18.67 -31.53 9.61
C VAL A 283 18.69 -33.05 9.89
N PRO A 284 18.52 -33.90 8.86
CA PRO A 284 18.65 -35.33 9.02
C PRO A 284 20.12 -35.76 8.97
N VAL A 285 20.50 -36.69 9.84
CA VAL A 285 21.79 -37.39 9.85
C VAL A 285 21.55 -38.82 9.37
N TYR A 286 22.22 -39.21 8.29
CA TYR A 286 22.07 -40.51 7.66
C TYR A 286 23.24 -41.44 7.95
N ILE A 287 22.94 -42.73 8.07
CA ILE A 287 23.88 -43.82 7.79
C ILE A 287 23.49 -44.42 6.44
N ARG A 288 24.45 -44.52 5.52
CA ARG A 288 24.28 -45.16 4.21
C ARG A 288 25.14 -46.41 4.08
N TRP A 289 24.59 -47.39 3.37
CA TRP A 289 25.31 -48.54 2.81
C TRP A 289 25.06 -48.58 1.31
N ASP A 290 26.12 -48.55 0.52
CA ASP A 290 26.06 -48.61 -0.95
C ASP A 290 25.08 -47.57 -1.54
N GLY A 291 25.12 -46.35 -0.99
CA GLY A 291 24.25 -45.24 -1.38
C GLY A 291 22.80 -45.32 -0.87
N LYS A 292 22.40 -46.38 -0.16
CA LYS A 292 21.05 -46.52 0.42
C LYS A 292 21.01 -46.11 1.89
N ILE A 293 20.07 -45.27 2.27
CA ILE A 293 19.83 -44.87 3.67
C ILE A 293 19.38 -46.09 4.48
N GLN A 294 20.08 -46.34 5.58
CA GLN A 294 19.85 -47.45 6.51
C GLN A 294 19.23 -46.97 7.82
N ALA A 295 19.61 -45.77 8.25
CA ALA A 295 19.09 -45.13 9.45
C ALA A 295 19.14 -43.61 9.33
N THR A 296 18.23 -42.95 10.02
CA THR A 296 18.11 -41.49 10.07
C THR A 296 17.89 -41.03 11.50
N ALA A 297 18.77 -40.17 12.02
CA ALA A 297 18.49 -39.34 13.18
C ALA A 297 18.11 -37.93 12.67
N ARG A 298 17.15 -37.24 13.28
CA ARG A 298 16.82 -35.85 12.90
C ARG A 298 17.12 -34.92 14.06
N PHE A 299 17.66 -33.76 13.74
CA PHE A 299 17.94 -32.69 14.69
C PHE A 299 17.25 -31.41 14.26
N MET A 300 16.79 -30.64 15.23
CA MET A 300 16.45 -29.23 15.06
C MET A 300 17.71 -28.42 15.30
N PHE A 301 18.16 -27.71 14.26
CA PHE A 301 19.23 -26.73 14.32
C PHE A 301 18.58 -25.36 14.33
N LEU A 302 18.84 -24.57 15.35
CA LEU A 302 18.41 -23.18 15.45
C LEU A 302 19.64 -22.29 15.47
N ARG A 303 19.67 -21.32 14.58
CA ARG A 303 20.65 -20.25 14.54
C ARG A 303 19.92 -18.92 14.71
N LEU A 304 20.32 -18.16 15.72
CA LEU A 304 19.78 -16.85 16.02
C LEU A 304 20.91 -15.82 15.94
N LEU A 305 20.83 -14.90 14.99
CA LEU A 305 21.75 -13.77 14.87
C LEU A 305 21.10 -12.52 15.47
N GLN A 306 21.79 -11.87 16.40
CA GLN A 306 21.37 -10.62 17.04
C GLN A 306 22.41 -9.53 16.83
N LEU A 307 21.97 -8.42 16.24
CA LEU A 307 22.83 -7.26 15.97
C LEU A 307 22.77 -6.32 17.17
N ASP A 308 23.93 -5.99 17.74
CA ASP A 308 24.02 -5.21 18.99
C ASP A 308 23.87 -3.68 18.78
N GLY A 309 23.80 -3.24 17.52
CA GLY A 309 23.74 -1.82 17.16
C GLY A 309 25.04 -1.04 17.37
N GLN A 310 26.18 -1.72 17.54
CA GLN A 310 27.53 -1.20 17.75
C GLN A 310 28.53 -1.91 16.81
N ASN A 311 29.70 -2.31 17.31
CA ASN A 311 30.78 -2.91 16.55
C ASN A 311 30.85 -4.45 16.70
N SER A 312 29.78 -5.09 17.15
CA SER A 312 29.72 -6.55 17.30
C SER A 312 28.36 -7.12 16.90
N PHE A 313 28.24 -8.44 16.85
CA PHE A 313 26.95 -9.13 16.79
C PHE A 313 27.11 -10.52 17.39
N THR A 314 26.00 -11.13 17.79
CA THR A 314 26.01 -12.42 18.49
C THR A 314 25.26 -13.46 17.69
N GLU A 315 25.83 -14.64 17.58
CA GLU A 315 25.19 -15.85 17.07
C GLU A 315 24.90 -16.79 18.24
N HIS A 316 23.67 -17.25 18.35
CA HIS A 316 23.27 -18.33 19.24
C HIS A 316 22.91 -19.54 18.39
N LEU A 317 23.64 -20.63 18.60
CA LEU A 317 23.39 -21.92 17.98
C LEU A 317 22.76 -22.85 19.01
N THR A 318 21.66 -23.50 18.67
CA THR A 318 21.03 -24.54 19.48
C THR A 318 20.76 -25.76 18.63
N ILE A 319 21.12 -26.92 19.16
CA ILE A 319 21.02 -28.20 18.49
C ILE A 319 20.33 -29.17 19.44
N GLU A 320 19.23 -29.76 18.98
CA GLU A 320 18.56 -30.81 19.73
C GLU A 320 17.98 -31.89 18.81
N PRO A 321 17.88 -33.15 19.27
CA PRO A 321 17.20 -34.18 18.49
C PRO A 321 15.71 -33.84 18.33
N ALA A 322 15.20 -33.92 17.09
CA ALA A 322 13.76 -33.83 16.80
C ALA A 322 13.03 -35.14 17.22
N GLN A 323 13.78 -36.21 17.44
CA GLN A 323 13.30 -37.53 17.82
C GLN A 323 14.36 -38.28 18.62
N GLN A 324 13.97 -39.34 19.34
CA GLN A 324 14.94 -40.15 20.08
C GLN A 324 15.98 -40.71 19.12
N ILE A 325 17.27 -40.62 19.51
CA ILE A 325 18.35 -41.16 18.67
C ILE A 325 18.13 -42.65 18.41
N PRO A 326 18.08 -43.10 17.15
CA PRO A 326 17.84 -44.50 16.83
C PRO A 326 18.95 -45.42 17.31
N PRO A 327 18.65 -46.69 17.67
CA PRO A 327 19.66 -47.68 18.08
C PRO A 327 20.75 -47.98 17.04
N ALA A 328 20.52 -47.62 15.77
CA ALA A 328 21.51 -47.76 14.70
C ALA A 328 22.71 -46.81 14.84
N PHE A 329 22.58 -45.74 15.62
CA PHE A 329 23.68 -44.83 15.96
C PHE A 329 24.21 -45.19 17.35
N ARG A 330 25.46 -45.66 17.45
CA ARG A 330 26.10 -45.85 18.76
C ARG A 330 26.35 -44.50 19.42
N GLU A 331 26.82 -43.52 18.66
CA GLU A 331 27.09 -42.17 19.10
C GLU A 331 27.01 -41.21 17.90
N ILE A 332 26.42 -40.05 18.10
CA ILE A 332 26.56 -38.87 17.23
C ILE A 332 27.24 -37.82 18.09
N ASN A 333 28.42 -37.36 17.72
CA ASN A 333 29.24 -36.49 18.55
C ASN A 333 29.73 -35.29 17.74
N PHE A 334 29.31 -34.09 18.14
CA PHE A 334 29.74 -32.84 17.54
C PHE A 334 31.00 -32.37 18.26
N VAL A 335 32.10 -32.37 17.51
CA VAL A 335 33.47 -32.28 18.03
C VAL A 335 34.15 -30.96 17.72
N GLY A 336 33.57 -30.15 16.86
CA GLY A 336 34.11 -28.84 16.50
C GLY A 336 33.04 -27.92 15.93
N THR A 337 33.25 -26.63 16.14
CA THR A 337 32.48 -25.57 15.52
C THR A 337 33.47 -24.53 15.05
N THR A 338 33.38 -24.15 13.77
CA THR A 338 34.20 -23.11 13.17
C THR A 338 33.25 -22.09 12.58
N HIS A 339 33.43 -20.84 12.95
CA HIS A 339 32.65 -19.74 12.43
C HIS A 339 33.43 -19.08 11.31
N GLU A 340 32.77 -18.87 10.19
CA GLU A 340 33.31 -18.12 9.08
C GLU A 340 32.56 -16.79 8.97
N CYS A 341 33.23 -15.81 8.41
CA CYS A 341 32.61 -14.55 8.07
C CYS A 341 33.18 -14.09 6.75
N GLN A 342 32.32 -13.87 5.77
CA GLN A 342 32.74 -13.22 4.56
C GLN A 342 33.23 -11.80 4.89
N ASP A 343 34.39 -11.43 4.36
CA ASP A 343 35.09 -10.16 4.62
C ASP A 343 35.62 -10.02 6.07
N SER A 344 36.07 -8.82 6.46
CA SER A 344 36.92 -8.56 7.63
C SER A 344 36.21 -8.57 9.00
N CYS A 345 35.10 -9.30 9.16
CA CYS A 345 34.53 -9.54 10.48
C CYS A 345 35.25 -10.73 11.16
N THR A 346 35.43 -10.64 12.48
CA THR A 346 36.24 -11.58 13.26
C THR A 346 35.35 -12.33 14.25
N PRO A 347 35.09 -13.62 14.06
CA PRO A 347 34.45 -14.44 15.08
C PRO A 347 35.39 -14.62 16.28
N HIS A 348 34.83 -14.52 17.48
CA HIS A 348 35.52 -14.89 18.71
C HIS A 348 35.22 -16.35 19.02
N GLU A 349 36.04 -17.24 18.44
CA GLU A 349 35.82 -18.68 18.57
C GLU A 349 35.74 -19.10 20.04
N PRO A 350 34.59 -19.65 20.47
CA PRO A 350 34.43 -20.11 21.82
C PRO A 350 35.24 -21.40 22.03
N ASP A 351 35.80 -21.57 23.22
CA ASP A 351 36.42 -22.84 23.61
C ASP A 351 35.37 -23.96 23.64
N HIS A 352 35.77 -25.22 23.46
CA HIS A 352 34.83 -26.35 23.49
C HIS A 352 34.03 -26.44 24.81
N SER A 353 34.57 -25.94 25.93
CA SER A 353 33.86 -25.85 27.21
C SER A 353 32.73 -24.81 27.26
N ALA A 354 32.60 -23.95 26.25
CA ALA A 354 31.54 -22.95 26.15
C ALA A 354 30.18 -23.53 25.75
N TRP A 355 30.14 -24.78 25.29
CA TRP A 355 28.88 -25.48 25.03
C TRP A 355 28.10 -25.68 26.33
N GLU A 356 26.85 -25.23 26.33
CA GLU A 356 25.88 -25.57 27.35
C GLU A 356 25.16 -26.87 26.95
N GLY A 357 25.26 -27.91 27.77
CA GLY A 357 24.78 -29.25 27.43
C GLY A 357 25.88 -30.15 26.87
N LYS A 358 25.55 -31.41 26.58
CA LYS A 358 26.50 -32.34 25.97
C LYS A 358 26.39 -32.23 24.45
N THR A 359 27.53 -32.24 23.76
CA THR A 359 27.57 -32.23 22.29
C THR A 359 27.55 -33.63 21.68
N TRP A 360 27.19 -34.66 22.45
CA TRP A 360 27.13 -36.04 21.98
C TRP A 360 25.87 -36.72 22.46
N TRP A 361 25.28 -37.53 21.57
CA TRP A 361 24.04 -38.24 21.81
C TRP A 361 24.21 -39.73 21.57
N VAL A 362 23.61 -40.54 22.45
CA VAL A 362 23.50 -42.00 22.32
C VAL A 362 22.04 -42.44 22.18
N PRO A 363 21.75 -43.71 21.83
CA PRO A 363 20.38 -44.18 21.61
C PRO A 363 19.40 -43.79 22.72
N GLY A 364 18.26 -43.23 22.34
CA GLY A 364 17.18 -42.83 23.24
C GLY A 364 17.31 -41.42 23.84
N GLU A 365 18.43 -40.73 23.68
CA GLU A 365 18.61 -39.37 24.21
C GLU A 365 17.91 -38.29 23.37
N MET A 366 17.58 -37.17 24.03
CA MET A 366 16.81 -36.03 23.52
C MET A 366 17.29 -34.68 24.11
N HIS A 367 18.52 -34.62 24.65
CA HIS A 367 19.00 -33.39 25.29
C HIS A 367 19.42 -32.35 24.25
N SER A 368 19.43 -31.08 24.66
CA SER A 368 19.87 -29.95 23.83
C SER A 368 21.31 -29.57 24.13
N ALA A 369 21.98 -29.02 23.13
CA ALA A 369 23.29 -28.39 23.21
C ALA A 369 23.21 -26.98 22.61
N SER A 370 23.74 -25.97 23.31
CA SER A 370 23.74 -24.59 22.84
C SER A 370 25.13 -23.95 22.91
N LEU A 371 25.42 -23.06 21.98
CA LEU A 371 26.66 -22.31 21.88
C LEU A 371 26.34 -20.84 21.59
N THR A 372 27.11 -19.92 22.18
CA THR A 372 27.02 -18.49 21.87
C THR A 372 28.37 -18.01 21.36
N THR A 373 28.37 -17.36 20.21
CA THR A 373 29.56 -16.82 19.55
C THR A 373 29.37 -15.34 19.27
N SER A 374 30.33 -14.52 19.68
CA SER A 374 30.34 -13.10 19.31
C SER A 374 31.24 -12.85 18.11
N TYR A 375 30.85 -11.93 17.24
CA TYR A 375 31.64 -11.45 16.11
C TYR A 375 31.95 -9.97 16.32
N THR A 376 33.16 -9.54 15.99
CA THR A 376 33.52 -8.12 15.97
C THR A 376 33.91 -7.65 14.58
N TRP A 377 33.81 -6.35 14.34
CA TRP A 377 34.26 -5.75 13.09
C TRP A 377 34.97 -4.41 13.33
N ASP A 378 35.80 -4.01 12.37
CA ASP A 378 36.59 -2.79 12.47
C ASP A 378 35.74 -1.54 12.15
N ALA A 379 35.30 -0.87 13.21
CA ALA A 379 34.58 0.39 13.14
C ALA A 379 35.47 1.64 13.23
N SER A 380 36.80 1.51 13.10
CA SER A 380 37.74 2.62 13.29
C SER A 380 37.69 3.69 12.20
N VAL A 381 37.20 3.35 11.01
CA VAL A 381 37.13 4.26 9.86
C VAL A 381 35.72 4.82 9.72
N ALA A 382 35.56 6.13 9.93
CA ALA A 382 34.29 6.82 9.79
C ALA A 382 33.77 6.86 8.34
N GLY A 383 32.44 6.86 8.17
CA GLY A 383 31.78 6.98 6.87
C GLY A 383 31.97 5.76 5.96
N LYS A 384 32.23 4.59 6.53
CA LYS A 384 32.40 3.33 5.79
C LYS A 384 31.19 2.43 5.97
N THR A 385 30.99 1.59 4.96
CA THR A 385 29.96 0.56 4.91
C THR A 385 30.64 -0.76 4.57
N TYR A 386 30.25 -1.81 5.28
CA TYR A 386 30.77 -3.16 5.16
C TYR A 386 29.59 -4.11 4.99
N LEU A 387 29.80 -5.17 4.22
CA LEU A 387 28.84 -6.26 4.06
C LEU A 387 29.50 -7.51 4.62
N TYR A 388 28.79 -8.19 5.52
CA TYR A 388 29.24 -9.41 6.16
C TYR A 388 28.19 -10.50 5.94
N LYS A 389 28.69 -11.73 5.79
CA LYS A 389 27.86 -12.91 5.74
C LYS A 389 28.47 -13.94 6.69
N PRO A 390 27.96 -14.07 7.92
CA PRO A 390 28.43 -15.06 8.86
C PRO A 390 27.99 -16.45 8.39
N ASP A 391 28.83 -17.45 8.60
CA ASP A 391 28.54 -18.86 8.35
C ASP A 391 29.08 -19.69 9.52
N VAL A 392 28.56 -20.90 9.70
CA VAL A 392 28.97 -21.81 10.75
C VAL A 392 29.11 -23.22 10.22
N LYS A 393 30.24 -23.83 10.55
CA LYS A 393 30.56 -25.23 10.23
C LYS A 393 30.64 -26.03 11.52
N ILE A 394 29.87 -27.12 11.59
CA ILE A 394 29.80 -28.04 12.72
C ILE A 394 30.42 -29.37 12.29
N ASP A 395 31.56 -29.72 12.85
CA ASP A 395 32.23 -31.00 12.60
C ASP A 395 31.68 -32.10 13.51
N ALA A 396 31.44 -33.28 12.96
CA ALA A 396 30.82 -34.40 13.65
C ALA A 396 31.56 -35.72 13.44
N ASN A 397 31.69 -36.47 14.52
CA ASN A 397 32.05 -37.87 14.56
C ASN A 397 30.78 -38.72 14.72
N ILE A 398 30.44 -39.51 13.71
CA ILE A 398 29.26 -40.37 13.73
C ILE A 398 29.68 -41.82 13.77
N LEU A 399 29.11 -42.56 14.71
CA LEU A 399 29.53 -43.91 15.04
C LEU A 399 28.36 -44.88 14.89
N PRO A 400 28.30 -45.66 13.80
CA PRO A 400 27.28 -46.68 13.61
C PRO A 400 27.33 -47.79 14.67
N ALA A 401 26.18 -48.37 14.99
CA ALA A 401 26.06 -49.51 15.90
C ALA A 401 26.35 -50.86 15.19
N ASP A 402 27.44 -50.93 14.42
CA ASP A 402 27.82 -52.11 13.61
C ASP A 402 28.98 -52.93 14.22
N GLY A 403 29.38 -52.59 15.44
CA GLY A 403 30.45 -53.25 16.17
C GLY A 403 31.87 -52.76 15.83
N LYS A 404 32.06 -51.85 14.86
CA LYS A 404 33.36 -51.22 14.62
C LYS A 404 33.58 -50.03 15.57
N ILE A 405 34.85 -49.74 15.89
CA ILE A 405 35.21 -48.70 16.90
C ILE A 405 35.55 -47.34 16.26
N ARG A 406 35.75 -47.27 14.94
CA ARG A 406 36.16 -46.05 14.25
C ARG A 406 34.95 -45.19 13.86
N PRO A 407 34.89 -43.90 14.26
CA PRO A 407 33.86 -42.98 13.79
C PRO A 407 34.12 -42.54 12.35
N PHE A 408 33.04 -42.22 11.64
CA PHE A 408 33.10 -41.47 10.40
C PHE A 408 33.15 -39.98 10.74
N VAL A 409 34.05 -39.26 10.07
CA VAL A 409 34.18 -37.81 10.20
C VAL A 409 33.40 -37.14 9.07
N THR A 410 32.54 -36.20 9.42
CA THR A 410 31.79 -35.36 8.47
C THR A 410 31.53 -33.99 9.11
N GLY A 411 30.79 -33.11 8.43
CA GLY A 411 30.39 -31.82 8.99
C GLY A 411 29.19 -31.23 8.28
N TYR A 412 28.59 -30.25 8.94
CA TYR A 412 27.47 -29.45 8.44
C TYR A 412 27.89 -27.99 8.35
N GLU A 413 27.86 -27.42 7.16
CA GLU A 413 28.05 -26.00 6.88
C GLU A 413 26.70 -25.36 6.57
N TRP A 414 26.35 -24.31 7.31
CA TRP A 414 25.03 -23.67 7.24
C TRP A 414 24.73 -23.16 5.83
N SER A 415 25.71 -22.53 5.18
CA SER A 415 25.55 -21.96 3.84
C SER A 415 25.33 -22.98 2.70
N LYS A 416 25.59 -24.26 2.94
CA LYS A 416 25.36 -25.35 1.95
C LYS A 416 23.96 -25.94 1.99
N ASP A 417 23.14 -25.53 2.95
CA ASP A 417 21.80 -26.09 3.18
C ASP A 417 20.69 -25.01 3.10
N TYR A 418 20.92 -23.99 2.28
CA TYR A 418 19.87 -23.04 1.91
C TYR A 418 18.95 -23.65 0.85
N ASP A 419 17.65 -23.55 1.08
CA ASP A 419 16.60 -23.84 0.09
C ASP A 419 15.61 -22.65 0.03
N GLY A 420 14.95 -22.48 -1.11
CA GLY A 420 13.76 -21.63 -1.21
C GLY A 420 13.98 -20.10 -1.33
N GLY A 421 15.18 -19.61 -1.64
CA GLY A 421 15.39 -18.19 -2.00
C GLY A 421 15.56 -17.25 -0.80
N THR A 422 15.96 -17.77 0.36
CA THR A 422 16.17 -17.02 1.61
C THR A 422 17.65 -16.91 2.00
N GLU A 423 18.54 -17.32 1.10
CA GLU A 423 19.97 -17.48 1.35
C GLU A 423 20.71 -16.19 1.71
N ASN A 424 20.11 -15.02 1.53
CA ASN A 424 20.75 -13.75 1.88
C ASN A 424 19.96 -12.97 2.94
N LEU A 425 19.00 -13.58 3.64
CA LEU A 425 18.29 -12.89 4.74
C LEU A 425 19.25 -12.55 5.89
N ASP A 426 20.28 -13.38 6.11
CA ASP A 426 21.37 -13.20 7.06
C ASP A 426 22.49 -12.26 6.59
N GLN A 427 22.32 -11.58 5.44
CA GLN A 427 23.30 -10.60 4.97
C GLN A 427 23.28 -9.38 5.89
N ILE A 428 24.39 -9.16 6.59
CA ILE A 428 24.57 -8.05 7.52
C ILE A 428 25.25 -6.89 6.78
N ARG A 429 24.71 -5.68 6.91
CA ARG A 429 25.45 -4.45 6.62
C ARG A 429 25.81 -3.78 7.92
N CYS A 430 27.09 -3.51 8.11
CA CYS A 430 27.58 -2.66 9.19
C CYS A 430 28.11 -1.35 8.62
N ASP A 431 27.93 -0.25 9.33
CA ASP A 431 28.37 1.06 8.88
C ASP A 431 28.77 1.97 10.03
N THR A 432 29.68 2.90 9.75
CA THR A 432 30.13 3.96 10.67
C THR A 432 29.58 5.32 10.25
N THR A 433 28.49 5.34 9.49
CA THR A 433 27.90 6.60 9.03
C THR A 433 27.10 7.24 10.15
N ASN A 434 27.05 8.58 10.15
CA ASN A 434 26.31 9.34 11.14
C ASN A 434 24.78 9.30 10.93
N ALA A 435 24.27 8.42 10.06
CA ALA A 435 22.85 8.20 9.84
C ALA A 435 22.31 7.21 10.89
N GLY A 436 22.25 7.64 12.16
CA GLY A 436 21.94 6.75 13.29
C GLY A 436 22.44 7.27 14.63
N PRO A 437 22.39 6.47 15.71
CA PRO A 437 23.14 6.73 16.96
C PRO A 437 24.67 6.61 16.80
N GLY A 438 25.20 6.53 15.56
CA GLY A 438 26.61 6.31 15.24
C GLY A 438 26.82 5.00 14.48
N THR A 439 27.88 4.27 14.82
CA THR A 439 28.23 2.93 14.30
C THR A 439 27.16 1.88 14.57
N GLY A 440 26.91 0.93 13.67
CA GLY A 440 25.99 -0.19 13.91
C GLY A 440 25.79 -1.11 12.71
N CYS A 441 24.99 -2.17 12.90
CA CYS A 441 24.68 -3.17 11.88
C CYS A 441 23.18 -3.39 11.69
N VAL A 442 22.77 -3.84 10.50
CA VAL A 442 21.40 -4.23 10.13
C VAL A 442 21.41 -5.47 9.23
N PHE A 443 20.33 -6.25 9.25
CA PHE A 443 20.05 -7.20 8.16
C PHE A 443 19.59 -6.42 6.94
N VAL A 444 20.49 -6.25 5.98
CA VAL A 444 20.32 -5.27 4.89
C VAL A 444 19.23 -5.69 3.91
N ASN A 445 19.04 -7.01 3.75
CA ASN A 445 18.02 -7.60 2.90
C ASN A 445 16.68 -7.80 3.61
N HIS A 446 16.53 -7.29 4.84
CA HIS A 446 15.24 -7.16 5.50
C HIS A 446 14.77 -5.70 5.44
N ALA A 447 13.69 -5.44 4.70
CA ALA A 447 13.10 -4.11 4.59
C ALA A 447 12.21 -3.79 5.82
N PRO A 448 12.53 -2.76 6.61
CA PRO A 448 11.69 -2.33 7.73
C PRO A 448 10.41 -1.63 7.23
N THR A 449 9.40 -1.49 8.10
CA THR A 449 8.12 -0.85 7.75
C THR A 449 7.95 0.50 8.43
N TYR A 450 7.78 1.56 7.65
CA TYR A 450 7.32 2.84 8.16
C TYR A 450 5.80 2.80 8.35
N ILE A 451 5.33 3.19 9.53
CA ILE A 451 3.91 3.15 9.88
C ILE A 451 3.41 4.59 10.01
N PHE A 452 2.40 4.96 9.22
CA PHE A 452 1.77 6.27 9.33
C PHE A 452 0.94 6.41 10.61
N ASN A 453 0.99 7.60 11.22
CA ASN A 453 -0.01 8.02 12.22
C ASN A 453 -1.30 8.47 11.51
N ALA A 454 -2.02 7.50 10.92
CA ALA A 454 -3.23 7.73 10.15
C ALA A 454 -4.37 8.36 10.98
N LYS A 455 -4.35 8.17 12.31
CA LYS A 455 -5.30 8.82 13.23
C LYS A 455 -5.07 10.32 13.32
N ALA A 456 -3.82 10.76 13.47
CA ALA A 456 -3.51 12.18 13.54
C ALA A 456 -3.56 12.87 12.16
N PHE A 457 -3.06 12.19 11.11
CA PHE A 457 -2.84 12.79 9.78
C PHE A 457 -3.54 12.03 8.64
N PRO A 458 -4.88 11.91 8.68
CA PRO A 458 -5.62 11.07 7.75
C PRO A 458 -5.57 11.51 6.28
N GLN A 459 -5.33 12.80 5.98
CA GLN A 459 -5.27 13.28 4.60
C GLN A 459 -4.08 12.69 3.82
N ALA A 460 -2.89 12.69 4.41
CA ALA A 460 -1.68 12.12 3.80
C ALA A 460 -1.75 10.59 3.73
N ALA A 461 -2.19 9.95 4.83
CA ALA A 461 -2.36 8.50 4.88
C ALA A 461 -3.33 7.97 3.81
N ALA A 462 -4.47 8.64 3.63
CA ALA A 462 -5.44 8.26 2.60
C ALA A 462 -4.94 8.49 1.17
N HIS A 463 -4.14 9.53 0.93
CA HIS A 463 -3.54 9.75 -0.38
C HIS A 463 -2.54 8.64 -0.72
N ALA A 464 -1.65 8.26 0.21
CA ALA A 464 -0.76 7.12 0.00
C ALA A 464 -1.53 5.81 -0.18
N TRP A 465 -2.58 5.58 0.63
CA TRP A 465 -3.45 4.41 0.52
C TRP A 465 -4.08 4.29 -0.86
N LEU A 466 -4.63 5.40 -1.40
CA LEU A 466 -5.25 5.42 -2.72
C LEU A 466 -4.28 4.93 -3.78
N ILE A 467 -3.06 5.45 -3.78
CA ILE A 467 -2.07 5.11 -4.80
C ILE A 467 -1.53 3.69 -4.58
N GLN A 468 -1.29 3.29 -3.33
CA GLN A 468 -0.85 1.94 -2.99
C GLN A 468 -1.87 0.88 -3.40
N LYS A 469 -3.18 1.15 -3.25
CA LYS A 469 -4.24 0.17 -3.54
C LYS A 469 -4.77 0.23 -4.97
N ALA A 470 -4.89 1.42 -5.56
CA ALA A 470 -5.58 1.60 -6.84
C ALA A 470 -4.65 1.58 -8.06
N THR A 471 -3.33 1.75 -7.89
CA THR A 471 -2.38 1.76 -9.01
C THR A 471 -1.64 0.43 -9.15
N PRO A 472 -1.27 0.00 -10.37
CA PRO A 472 -0.64 -1.29 -10.62
C PRO A 472 0.79 -1.41 -10.07
N LYS A 473 1.39 -0.30 -9.63
CA LYS A 473 2.75 -0.29 -9.08
C LYS A 473 2.79 -0.55 -7.58
N HIS A 474 1.66 -0.42 -6.89
CA HIS A 474 1.49 -0.67 -5.45
C HIS A 474 2.66 -0.17 -4.58
N PRO A 475 3.17 1.06 -4.77
CA PRO A 475 4.42 1.47 -4.14
C PRO A 475 4.34 1.38 -2.60
N GLY A 476 5.33 0.73 -2.00
CA GLY A 476 5.44 0.51 -0.56
C GLY A 476 4.57 -0.63 0.01
N SER A 477 3.80 -1.33 -0.83
CA SER A 477 2.93 -2.43 -0.37
C SER A 477 3.72 -3.71 -0.10
N MET A 478 3.71 -4.16 1.15
CA MET A 478 4.25 -5.49 1.52
C MET A 478 3.41 -6.63 0.91
N ALA A 479 2.08 -6.48 0.90
CA ALA A 479 1.17 -7.49 0.35
C ALA A 479 1.42 -7.76 -1.14
N ASP A 480 1.80 -6.73 -1.90
CA ASP A 480 2.12 -6.83 -3.34
C ASP A 480 3.62 -7.02 -3.60
N GLN A 481 4.45 -7.08 -2.54
CA GLN A 481 5.91 -7.18 -2.60
C GLN A 481 6.55 -6.10 -3.48
N LYS A 482 6.10 -4.85 -3.34
CA LYS A 482 6.61 -3.67 -4.05
C LYS A 482 7.17 -2.63 -3.07
N PRO A 483 8.42 -2.78 -2.61
CA PRO A 483 8.99 -1.87 -1.61
C PRO A 483 9.22 -0.47 -2.18
N LEU A 484 9.36 0.49 -1.29
CA LEU A 484 9.98 1.78 -1.59
C LEU A 484 11.49 1.64 -1.42
N TYR A 485 12.26 2.28 -2.30
CA TYR A 485 13.71 2.37 -2.16
C TYR A 485 14.09 3.80 -1.81
N TYR A 486 14.73 3.98 -0.66
CA TYR A 486 15.12 5.30 -0.19
C TYR A 486 16.16 5.94 -1.11
N MET A 487 16.05 7.25 -1.30
CA MET A 487 16.99 8.07 -2.06
C MET A 487 17.49 9.20 -1.17
N GLY A 488 18.78 9.14 -0.81
CA GLY A 488 19.40 10.02 0.19
C GLY A 488 19.96 11.33 -0.37
N ASP A 489 20.00 11.52 -1.69
CA ASP A 489 20.52 12.74 -2.31
C ASP A 489 19.48 13.89 -2.24
N SER A 490 19.72 14.84 -1.34
CA SER A 490 18.88 16.03 -1.16
C SER A 490 18.66 16.87 -2.44
N LYS A 491 19.65 16.96 -3.34
CA LYS A 491 19.51 17.69 -4.61
C LYS A 491 18.61 16.93 -5.56
N GLN A 492 18.74 15.61 -5.59
CA GLN A 492 17.91 14.74 -6.41
C GLN A 492 16.47 14.72 -5.89
N ASN A 493 16.27 14.64 -4.57
CA ASN A 493 14.98 14.81 -3.91
C ASN A 493 14.32 16.13 -4.33
N SER A 494 15.04 17.25 -4.21
CA SER A 494 14.53 18.58 -4.59
C SER A 494 14.09 18.66 -6.06
N ARG A 495 14.83 18.01 -6.98
CA ARG A 495 14.44 17.94 -8.40
C ARG A 495 13.21 17.07 -8.61
N SER A 496 13.14 15.91 -7.96
CA SER A 496 11.98 15.02 -8.05
C SER A 496 10.72 15.71 -7.54
N ARG A 497 10.80 16.29 -6.33
CA ARG A 497 9.79 17.10 -5.68
C ARG A 497 9.28 18.23 -6.57
N GLY A 498 10.19 19.00 -7.17
CA GLY A 498 9.84 20.13 -8.03
C GLY A 498 9.10 19.74 -9.32
N ARG A 499 9.25 18.50 -9.80
CA ARG A 499 8.53 17.99 -11.00
C ARG A 499 7.11 17.55 -10.68
N ILE A 500 6.86 16.99 -9.50
CA ILE A 500 5.54 16.48 -9.09
C ILE A 500 4.73 17.56 -8.39
N CYS A 501 5.36 18.25 -7.47
CA CYS A 501 4.77 19.25 -6.58
C CYS A 501 5.48 20.60 -6.70
N PRO A 502 5.34 21.30 -7.84
CA PRO A 502 5.90 22.63 -8.00
C PRO A 502 5.24 23.64 -7.04
N THR A 503 6.00 24.67 -6.67
CA THR A 503 5.54 25.74 -5.78
C THR A 503 4.24 26.37 -6.29
N GLY A 504 3.28 26.60 -5.39
CA GLY A 504 1.99 27.23 -5.70
C GLY A 504 0.93 26.27 -6.26
N TRP A 505 1.29 25.03 -6.62
CA TRP A 505 0.32 24.09 -7.19
C TRP A 505 -0.84 23.78 -6.23
N ALA A 506 -0.55 23.51 -4.95
CA ALA A 506 -1.60 23.20 -3.98
C ALA A 506 -2.54 24.38 -3.72
N ALA A 507 -2.03 25.62 -3.67
CA ALA A 507 -2.86 26.81 -3.52
C ALA A 507 -3.84 27.01 -4.69
N ALA A 508 -3.45 26.60 -5.90
CA ALA A 508 -4.30 26.69 -7.09
C ALA A 508 -5.31 25.54 -7.22
N ASN A 509 -5.11 24.43 -6.51
CA ASN A 509 -5.88 23.20 -6.71
C ASN A 509 -6.59 22.67 -5.45
N GLY A 510 -6.26 23.19 -4.27
CA GLY A 510 -6.83 22.76 -2.99
C GLY A 510 -8.01 23.60 -2.51
N ASP A 511 -8.57 23.20 -1.37
CA ASP A 511 -9.71 23.85 -0.74
C ASP A 511 -9.38 24.16 0.74
N ALA A 512 -9.44 25.45 1.11
CA ALA A 512 -9.05 25.91 2.44
C ALA A 512 -9.93 25.34 3.57
N SER A 513 -11.10 24.77 3.25
CA SER A 513 -11.93 24.11 4.25
C SER A 513 -11.27 22.89 4.88
N ALA A 514 -10.31 22.25 4.20
CA ALA A 514 -9.56 21.09 4.69
C ALA A 514 -8.42 21.45 5.66
N LEU A 515 -8.12 22.74 5.82
CA LEU A 515 -7.10 23.22 6.76
C LEU A 515 -7.56 23.01 8.20
N VAL A 516 -6.59 22.78 9.08
CA VAL A 516 -6.84 22.53 10.49
C VAL A 516 -7.22 23.80 11.23
N ASP A 517 -6.47 24.87 10.97
CA ASP A 517 -6.71 26.21 11.52
C ASP A 517 -6.22 27.31 10.57
N ALA A 518 -6.24 28.56 11.02
CA ALA A 518 -5.87 29.73 10.22
C ALA A 518 -4.35 29.88 9.97
N SER A 519 -3.50 29.14 10.69
CA SER A 519 -2.04 29.14 10.52
C SER A 519 -1.57 28.04 9.56
N ASP A 520 -2.41 27.04 9.31
CA ASP A 520 -2.19 26.00 8.31
C ASP A 520 -2.32 26.56 6.88
N ALA A 521 -1.68 25.91 5.92
CA ALA A 521 -1.68 26.29 4.52
C ALA A 521 -1.71 25.06 3.61
N LEU A 522 -2.33 25.19 2.44
CA LEU A 522 -2.40 24.10 1.47
C LEU A 522 -1.01 23.70 0.99
N ASN A 523 -0.71 22.41 1.06
CA ASN A 523 0.56 21.82 0.64
C ASN A 523 0.33 20.70 -0.39
N CYS A 524 1.31 20.51 -1.27
CA CYS A 524 1.24 19.47 -2.29
C CYS A 524 1.84 18.19 -1.73
N ASP A 525 1.05 17.19 -1.41
CA ASP A 525 1.55 15.86 -1.07
C ASP A 525 1.85 15.05 -2.34
N GLU A 526 2.82 14.14 -2.30
CA GLU A 526 3.14 13.24 -3.41
C GLU A 526 3.42 11.82 -2.93
N PHE A 527 2.92 10.85 -3.70
CA PHE A 527 3.22 9.44 -3.44
C PHE A 527 3.43 8.67 -4.75
N ALA A 528 4.46 7.84 -4.92
CA ALA A 528 5.55 7.57 -3.98
C ALA A 528 6.39 8.83 -3.66
N PHE A 529 6.90 8.90 -2.43
CA PHE A 529 7.56 10.09 -1.89
C PHE A 529 8.75 10.56 -2.74
N ALA A 530 9.01 11.87 -2.80
CA ALA A 530 10.14 12.44 -3.53
C ALA A 530 11.52 11.88 -3.10
N SER A 531 11.65 11.44 -1.85
CA SER A 531 12.85 10.83 -1.28
C SER A 531 12.99 9.33 -1.62
N THR A 532 12.41 8.87 -2.73
CA THR A 532 12.48 7.48 -3.15
C THR A 532 12.80 7.35 -4.63
N TYR A 533 13.47 6.25 -5.02
CA TYR A 533 13.65 5.89 -6.42
C TYR A 533 12.33 5.51 -7.12
N ASN A 534 11.29 5.21 -6.35
CA ASN A 534 9.94 4.92 -6.83
C ASN A 534 9.16 6.18 -7.20
N SER A 535 9.63 7.38 -6.78
CA SER A 535 8.94 8.64 -7.02
C SER A 535 8.60 8.83 -8.50
N GLY A 536 7.39 9.31 -8.76
CA GLY A 536 7.00 9.74 -10.09
C GLY A 536 7.91 10.82 -10.66
N GLY A 537 8.56 11.63 -9.81
CA GLY A 537 9.42 12.73 -10.24
C GLY A 537 10.81 12.28 -10.66
N MET A 538 11.21 11.04 -10.37
CA MET A 538 12.55 10.52 -10.67
C MET A 538 12.64 10.08 -12.13
N SER A 539 13.56 10.66 -12.90
CA SER A 539 13.76 10.22 -14.28
C SER A 539 14.53 8.90 -14.33
N SER A 540 14.37 8.12 -15.40
CA SER A 540 15.14 6.89 -15.59
C SER A 540 16.65 7.13 -15.62
N SER A 541 17.11 8.28 -16.16
CA SER A 541 18.54 8.66 -16.16
C SER A 541 19.10 8.96 -14.76
N GLU A 542 18.21 9.21 -13.79
CA GLU A 542 18.53 9.44 -12.39
C GLU A 542 18.32 8.14 -11.56
N GLY A 543 18.05 7.00 -12.20
CA GLY A 543 17.77 5.72 -11.56
C GLY A 543 16.30 5.53 -11.13
N GLY A 544 15.39 6.39 -11.59
CA GLY A 544 13.97 6.32 -11.27
C GLY A 544 13.31 5.04 -11.82
N LEU A 545 12.56 4.35 -10.95
CA LEU A 545 11.88 3.09 -11.27
C LEU A 545 10.53 3.30 -11.97
N ASN A 546 9.86 4.43 -11.69
CA ASN A 546 8.52 4.71 -12.16
C ASN A 546 8.34 6.19 -12.57
N PRO A 547 9.07 6.71 -13.56
CA PRO A 547 8.92 8.10 -13.99
C PRO A 547 7.49 8.39 -14.49
N ALA A 548 6.89 9.47 -13.98
CA ALA A 548 5.56 9.93 -14.34
C ALA A 548 5.59 10.72 -15.66
N LEU A 549 5.47 10.01 -16.78
CA LEU A 549 5.58 10.60 -18.12
C LEU A 549 4.21 10.80 -18.77
N ARG A 550 4.02 11.95 -19.40
CA ARG A 550 2.93 12.13 -20.37
C ARG A 550 3.27 11.41 -21.67
N PRO A 551 2.27 10.97 -22.46
CA PRO A 551 2.51 10.39 -23.78
C PRO A 551 3.44 11.28 -24.63
N GLY A 552 4.55 10.71 -25.11
CA GLY A 552 5.56 11.42 -25.91
C GLY A 552 6.55 12.30 -25.13
N SER A 553 6.47 12.37 -23.80
CA SER A 553 7.44 13.10 -22.96
C SER A 553 8.54 12.19 -22.42
N THR A 554 9.75 12.73 -22.28
CA THR A 554 10.86 12.11 -21.55
C THR A 554 11.11 12.76 -20.19
N THR A 555 10.42 13.86 -19.88
CA THR A 555 10.57 14.59 -18.62
C THR A 555 9.41 14.25 -17.68
N PRO A 556 9.69 13.77 -16.44
CA PRO A 556 8.65 13.50 -15.46
C PRO A 556 7.86 14.74 -15.06
N THR A 557 6.57 14.58 -14.78
CA THR A 557 5.69 15.66 -14.35
C THR A 557 4.54 15.13 -13.48
N GLY A 558 4.18 15.89 -12.45
CA GLY A 558 3.02 15.58 -11.61
C GLY A 558 1.70 15.57 -12.36
N ALA A 559 1.64 16.19 -13.54
CA ALA A 559 0.46 16.20 -14.38
C ALA A 559 0.21 14.88 -15.14
N ALA A 560 1.04 13.85 -14.89
CA ALA A 560 0.83 12.46 -15.27
C ALA A 560 0.48 11.56 -14.06
N CYS A 561 0.41 12.12 -12.85
CA CYS A 561 -0.05 11.42 -11.63
C CYS A 561 -1.57 11.57 -11.45
N ILE A 562 -2.17 10.70 -10.64
CA ILE A 562 -3.53 10.90 -10.12
C ILE A 562 -3.53 12.18 -9.30
N GLY A 563 -4.38 13.13 -9.65
CA GLY A 563 -4.52 14.40 -8.94
C GLY A 563 -5.70 14.38 -7.98
N THR A 564 -5.46 14.69 -6.70
CA THR A 564 -6.52 14.82 -5.70
C THR A 564 -6.41 16.13 -4.90
N TYR A 565 -7.44 16.43 -4.12
CA TYR A 565 -7.45 17.51 -3.14
C TYR A 565 -8.36 17.18 -1.97
N ALA A 566 -8.01 17.66 -0.78
CA ALA A 566 -8.85 17.53 0.40
C ALA A 566 -9.87 18.67 0.49
N LYS A 567 -11.09 18.35 0.93
CA LYS A 567 -12.18 19.32 1.10
C LYS A 567 -13.18 18.86 2.16
N LYS A 568 -13.74 19.78 2.95
CA LYS A 568 -14.89 19.47 3.82
C LYS A 568 -16.15 19.29 2.98
N HIS A 569 -16.84 18.17 3.18
CA HIS A 569 -18.14 17.87 2.59
C HIS A 569 -19.08 17.37 3.69
N GLY A 570 -20.05 18.21 4.04
CA GLY A 570 -20.79 18.04 5.30
C GLY A 570 -19.87 18.24 6.52
N SER A 571 -19.94 17.32 7.48
CA SER A 571 -19.10 17.35 8.69
C SER A 571 -17.75 16.65 8.52
N MET A 572 -17.52 15.98 7.39
CA MET A 572 -16.35 15.13 7.16
C MET A 572 -15.41 15.78 6.15
N VAL A 573 -14.12 15.45 6.23
CA VAL A 573 -13.17 15.76 5.16
C VAL A 573 -13.17 14.60 4.17
N HIS A 574 -13.14 14.94 2.89
CA HIS A 574 -13.01 13.99 1.80
C HIS A 574 -11.73 14.25 1.02
N LEU A 575 -11.15 13.20 0.45
CA LEU A 575 -10.18 13.30 -0.63
C LEU A 575 -10.91 13.12 -1.96
N PHE A 576 -10.97 14.19 -2.76
CA PHE A 576 -11.61 14.17 -4.07
C PHE A 576 -10.58 14.16 -5.20
N SER A 577 -10.90 13.58 -6.35
CA SER A 577 -10.13 13.82 -7.58
C SER A 577 -10.27 15.28 -8.00
N LEU A 578 -9.22 15.85 -8.60
CA LEU A 578 -9.28 17.21 -9.15
C LEU A 578 -10.43 17.35 -10.15
N ASN A 579 -11.05 18.53 -10.17
CA ASN A 579 -12.11 18.82 -11.14
C ASN A 579 -11.60 18.61 -12.57
N ASP A 580 -12.49 18.10 -13.42
CA ASP A 580 -12.25 17.91 -14.85
C ASP A 580 -11.09 16.94 -15.16
N THR A 581 -10.74 16.08 -14.18
CA THR A 581 -9.81 14.97 -14.36
C THR A 581 -10.55 13.64 -14.38
N ASP A 582 -10.02 12.69 -15.14
CA ASP A 582 -10.54 11.33 -15.25
C ASP A 582 -9.33 10.38 -15.20
N PRO A 583 -8.82 10.02 -14.00
CA PRO A 583 -7.67 9.13 -13.86
C PRO A 583 -7.95 7.76 -14.51
N THR A 584 -6.90 7.17 -15.07
CA THR A 584 -6.96 5.83 -15.67
C THR A 584 -6.81 4.73 -14.61
N PHE A 585 -6.28 5.10 -13.43
CA PHE A 585 -5.74 4.20 -12.41
C PHE A 585 -4.58 3.32 -12.90
N SER A 586 -3.98 3.68 -14.03
CA SER A 586 -2.73 3.12 -14.55
C SER A 586 -1.54 4.04 -14.33
N GLU A 587 -1.77 5.20 -13.71
CA GLU A 587 -0.71 6.12 -13.28
C GLU A 587 0.22 5.43 -12.28
N VAL A 588 1.43 5.97 -12.14
CA VAL A 588 2.47 5.40 -11.28
C VAL A 588 2.64 6.13 -9.95
N CYS A 589 1.90 7.23 -9.79
CA CYS A 589 2.00 8.17 -8.67
C CYS A 589 0.69 8.92 -8.47
N GLY A 590 0.55 9.53 -7.29
CA GLY A 590 -0.43 10.53 -6.95
C GLY A 590 0.22 11.84 -6.51
N ARG A 591 -0.51 12.93 -6.71
CA ARG A 591 -0.26 14.22 -6.07
C ARG A 591 -1.55 14.76 -5.48
N SER A 592 -1.47 15.37 -4.31
CA SER A 592 -2.65 15.86 -3.61
C SER A 592 -2.48 17.27 -3.06
N ALA A 593 -3.52 18.10 -3.13
CA ALA A 593 -3.55 19.38 -2.43
C ALA A 593 -4.27 19.20 -1.08
N ILE A 594 -3.50 19.11 0.00
CA ILE A 594 -3.99 18.77 1.35
C ILE A 594 -3.53 19.82 2.38
N SER A 595 -3.98 19.68 3.63
CA SER A 595 -3.47 20.44 4.78
C SER A 595 -1.94 20.31 4.89
N GLY A 596 -1.27 21.43 5.11
CA GLY A 596 0.18 21.48 5.29
C GLY A 596 0.62 20.85 6.59
N MET A 597 -0.19 20.96 7.64
CA MET A 597 0.01 20.20 8.88
C MET A 597 -0.08 18.69 8.62
N HIS A 598 -1.15 18.21 7.97
CA HIS A 598 -1.30 16.78 7.69
C HIS A 598 -0.18 16.25 6.79
N ASN A 599 0.28 17.04 5.80
CA ASN A 599 1.38 16.62 4.94
C ASN A 599 2.71 16.54 5.70
N GLN A 600 3.14 17.65 6.31
CA GLN A 600 4.48 17.76 6.89
C GLN A 600 4.67 16.86 8.10
N GLU A 601 3.69 16.82 9.01
CA GLU A 601 3.82 16.04 10.25
C GLU A 601 3.72 14.53 10.00
N SER A 602 3.01 14.09 8.94
CA SER A 602 2.97 12.67 8.58
C SER A 602 4.33 12.08 8.18
N MET A 603 5.28 12.94 7.78
CA MET A 603 6.65 12.58 7.40
C MET A 603 7.69 13.39 8.19
N GLY A 604 7.30 13.96 9.34
CA GLY A 604 8.14 14.84 10.16
C GLY A 604 9.16 14.07 10.99
N ASP A 605 9.28 14.43 12.27
CA ASP A 605 10.26 13.83 13.20
C ASP A 605 10.10 12.31 13.34
N HIS A 606 8.89 11.79 13.17
CA HIS A 606 8.60 10.35 13.20
C HIS A 606 9.30 9.59 12.06
N PHE A 607 9.22 10.09 10.82
CA PHE A 607 9.94 9.48 9.69
C PHE A 607 11.46 9.61 9.85
N ALA A 608 11.95 10.77 10.33
CA ALA A 608 13.38 10.94 10.61
C ALA A 608 13.87 9.96 11.69
N THR A 609 13.06 9.72 12.72
CA THR A 609 13.30 8.73 13.78
C THR A 609 13.32 7.31 13.20
N PHE A 610 12.33 6.95 12.38
CA PHE A 610 12.32 5.66 11.66
C PHE A 610 13.59 5.45 10.83
N MET A 611 13.98 6.43 10.01
CA MET A 611 15.18 6.36 9.17
C MET A 611 16.45 6.14 10.00
N ARG A 612 16.57 6.86 11.12
CA ARG A 612 17.70 6.74 12.07
C ARG A 612 17.70 5.40 12.77
N ASP A 613 16.58 5.01 13.35
CA ASP A 613 16.45 3.84 14.22
C ASP A 613 16.45 2.54 13.44
N MET A 614 16.11 2.56 12.14
CA MET A 614 16.23 1.42 11.22
C MET A 614 17.50 1.45 10.37
N ARG A 615 18.35 2.48 10.57
CA ARG A 615 19.59 2.76 9.85
C ARG A 615 19.41 2.63 8.34
N ILE A 616 18.42 3.31 7.78
CA ILE A 616 18.11 3.24 6.35
C ILE A 616 19.07 4.16 5.58
N MET A 617 19.76 3.60 4.59
CA MET A 617 20.68 4.32 3.71
C MET A 617 20.16 4.38 2.28
N ASP A 618 20.84 5.14 1.42
CA ASP A 618 20.54 5.22 0.00
C ASP A 618 20.37 3.82 -0.59
N ARG A 619 19.28 3.62 -1.36
CA ARG A 619 18.87 2.36 -2.01
C ARG A 619 18.35 1.27 -1.11
N ASP A 620 18.32 1.44 0.21
CA ASP A 620 17.66 0.49 1.09
C ASP A 620 16.16 0.43 0.79
N ALA A 621 15.64 -0.78 0.80
CA ALA A 621 14.22 -1.02 0.71
C ALA A 621 13.52 -0.77 2.05
N TYR A 622 12.30 -0.25 2.01
CA TYR A 622 11.39 -0.15 3.15
C TYR A 622 9.92 -0.24 2.69
N TRP A 623 9.05 -0.66 3.60
CA TRP A 623 7.61 -0.72 3.37
C TRP A 623 6.90 0.51 3.94
N LEU A 624 5.72 0.79 3.41
CA LEU A 624 4.80 1.77 4.01
C LEU A 624 3.51 1.07 4.42
N ASP A 625 3.23 1.05 5.72
CA ASP A 625 1.91 0.78 6.24
C ASP A 625 1.16 2.12 6.40
N THR A 626 0.10 2.28 5.62
CA THR A 626 -0.70 3.51 5.61
C THR A 626 -1.65 3.60 6.80
N ARG A 627 -1.88 2.50 7.53
CA ARG A 627 -2.85 2.39 8.64
C ARG A 627 -4.26 2.87 8.26
N MET A 628 -4.59 2.76 6.97
CA MET A 628 -5.88 3.08 6.39
C MET A 628 -6.52 1.82 5.82
N ASP A 629 -7.80 1.64 6.13
CA ASP A 629 -8.62 0.52 5.65
C ASP A 629 -9.94 1.08 5.10
N ASP A 630 -10.47 0.46 4.04
CA ASP A 630 -11.80 0.76 3.51
C ASP A 630 -12.92 -0.01 4.23
N GLY A 631 -12.59 -1.02 5.05
CA GLY A 631 -13.54 -1.90 5.71
C GLY A 631 -14.48 -2.62 4.75
N GLY A 632 -14.08 -2.81 3.48
CA GLY A 632 -14.94 -3.32 2.42
C GLY A 632 -16.08 -2.37 2.01
N THR A 633 -15.98 -1.08 2.30
CA THR A 633 -17.02 -0.08 2.00
C THR A 633 -16.91 0.53 0.60
N CYS A 634 -15.87 0.20 -0.18
CA CYS A 634 -15.71 0.73 -1.53
C CYS A 634 -16.83 0.30 -2.47
N THR A 635 -17.46 1.28 -3.13
CA THR A 635 -18.66 1.06 -3.97
C THR A 635 -18.39 0.15 -5.18
N TYR A 636 -17.22 0.28 -5.81
CA TYR A 636 -16.86 -0.45 -7.03
C TYR A 636 -15.75 -1.49 -6.81
N GLY A 637 -15.39 -1.76 -5.55
CA GLY A 637 -14.10 -2.39 -5.22
C GLY A 637 -12.92 -1.47 -5.56
N ILE A 638 -11.70 -2.01 -5.48
CA ILE A 638 -10.47 -1.27 -5.82
C ILE A 638 -9.79 -1.94 -7.02
N GLY A 639 -9.35 -1.13 -7.98
CA GLY A 639 -8.67 -1.56 -9.20
C GLY A 639 -9.56 -1.55 -10.46
N GLY A 640 -8.97 -1.82 -11.62
CA GLY A 640 -9.74 -2.00 -12.86
C GLY A 640 -10.29 -0.71 -13.52
N GLY A 641 -9.81 0.47 -13.13
CA GLY A 641 -10.15 1.74 -13.79
C GLY A 641 -11.55 2.27 -13.49
N GLN A 642 -12.25 1.72 -12.48
CA GLN A 642 -13.48 2.29 -11.93
C GLN A 642 -13.17 3.36 -10.88
N PRO A 643 -14.12 4.25 -10.54
CA PRO A 643 -13.91 5.19 -9.45
C PRO A 643 -13.65 4.51 -8.12
N VAL A 644 -12.84 5.16 -7.29
CA VAL A 644 -12.55 4.74 -5.92
C VAL A 644 -13.38 5.62 -4.97
N ILE A 645 -14.53 5.09 -4.56
CA ILE A 645 -15.50 5.76 -3.69
C ILE A 645 -15.68 4.93 -2.43
N CYS A 646 -15.07 5.37 -1.34
CA CYS A 646 -14.90 4.55 -0.13
C CYS A 646 -15.02 5.40 1.13
N LYS A 647 -15.36 4.74 2.25
CA LYS A 647 -15.26 5.33 3.59
C LYS A 647 -14.07 4.69 4.30
N LEU A 648 -13.06 5.49 4.61
CA LEU A 648 -11.85 5.01 5.24
C LEU A 648 -11.94 5.06 6.78
N THR A 649 -11.23 4.14 7.41
CA THR A 649 -10.95 4.11 8.84
C THR A 649 -9.45 4.11 9.08
N ALA A 650 -9.02 4.73 10.18
CA ALA A 650 -7.64 4.73 10.63
C ALA A 650 -7.45 3.79 11.81
N GLU A 651 -6.41 2.95 11.76
CA GLU A 651 -6.11 1.96 12.81
C GLU A 651 -5.12 2.43 13.87
#